data_AF-E9SC87-F1
#
_entry.id   AF-E9SC87-F1
#
_cell.length_a   1.000
_cell.length_b   1.000
_cell.length_c   1.000
_cell.angle_alpha   90.00
_cell.angle_beta   90.00
_cell.angle_gamma   90.00
#
_symmetry.space_group_name_H-M   'P 1'
#
loop_
_entity.id
_entity.type
_entity.pdbx_description
1 polymer ?
#
loop_
_entity_poly.entity_id
_entity_poly.type
_entity_poly.pdbx_seq_one_letter_code
_entity_poly.pdbx_strand_id
1 'polypeptide(L)'
;MAIGRIAVMISEIFDPLDYELLNGIHTKASSLGYDTICLTGIRDVRLSTNNKVVSDKMDNVYTLIRSARFDGIIFIAESFYNAYTEQTIFSMLSQISVPCVVLGRNKDGFHTIPSDQRSVIRRLTEHLIVQHNCRHFAFVSGFKGEFNSEERYAGFLEALSDAGLDFCEEKDLYFGEFWKQPAEQIGKEIAARKENMPDAIVCASDLMAIYLSEGLMSSGVSVPEDVKITGYDGEWYAVLHTPSITTASCCKYDEGQRAVTELYHYMTGKVSYEDDIACKICFGTSCGCKPDMKYSSRTVTKRNWIERELLNIIDKHLTSGRYLNNDIYDHVSRADTFDSLIQRIHDSAESLQGWYRIAICLCSDWRFDFDRPEIYRREGFSDTMQLVIDNNRYAPNIGSQSFPITHLLPMLEQEHSPVLVTISALNNGEQILGYTAFYYSDVDSINYDAQFMNWNNTAASGFRLIQQKLYQEYKQRKNIAFSTIDPTTGFYNQRGFFELLSSRNESECIFWLFGIYEDNDMLIAQNDYHFFSTTLRLSSDPDEDIAALGNHLFAVVFKKSGISAVSWAFQRMLRCMREAERLQPLDHHSRFPCVLSISALLDGTAEQKQQKAAELAEAARQRLCSGNQDTLRSDLLWLKIRIWLHPEADLSVEDMSRELHISPTYLHRIYKKEFGISAKEDVILARIEKAKQLLLSSGFSVNEIAEQCGYHEPSHFMRQFRDRVGMTAMGYRKTNSK
;
A
#
# COMPACT_ATOMS: atom_id res chain seq x y z
N MET A 1 29.87 -19.40 3.14
CA MET A 1 29.34 -18.10 2.69
C MET A 1 28.26 -18.36 1.65
N ALA A 2 27.17 -17.62 1.71
CA ALA A 2 26.10 -17.70 0.73
C ALA A 2 26.60 -17.15 -0.63
N ILE A 3 26.35 -17.88 -1.71
CA ILE A 3 26.77 -17.56 -3.09
C ILE A 3 25.58 -17.28 -4.02
N GLY A 4 24.35 -17.57 -3.57
CA GLY A 4 23.14 -17.46 -4.36
C GLY A 4 21.91 -17.96 -3.59
N ARG A 5 20.75 -17.97 -4.24
CA ARG A 5 19.44 -18.27 -3.63
C ARG A 5 18.66 -19.28 -4.43
N ILE A 6 18.12 -20.29 -3.75
CA ILE A 6 17.18 -21.25 -4.32
C ILE A 6 15.80 -20.96 -3.74
N ALA A 7 14.82 -20.69 -4.62
CA ALA A 7 13.42 -20.59 -4.21
C ALA A 7 12.82 -21.99 -4.10
N VAL A 8 12.13 -22.27 -3.01
CA VAL A 8 11.33 -23.49 -2.81
C VAL A 8 9.88 -23.09 -2.75
N MET A 9 9.08 -23.53 -3.72
CA MET A 9 7.65 -23.22 -3.79
C MET A 9 6.87 -24.41 -3.22
N ILE A 10 6.18 -24.19 -2.10
CA ILE A 10 5.41 -25.20 -1.38
C ILE A 10 4.09 -24.60 -0.91
N SER A 11 2.97 -25.34 -1.04
CA SER A 11 1.64 -24.83 -0.69
C SER A 11 1.52 -24.49 0.79
N GLU A 12 1.86 -25.45 1.65
CA GLU A 12 1.84 -25.41 3.11
C GLU A 12 2.99 -26.27 3.68
N ILE A 13 3.40 -25.98 4.91
CA ILE A 13 4.43 -26.75 5.63
C ILE A 13 3.76 -27.28 6.88
N PHE A 14 3.18 -28.47 6.79
CA PHE A 14 2.31 -28.99 7.84
C PHE A 14 2.59 -30.44 8.19
N ASP A 15 2.79 -31.30 7.19
CA ASP A 15 2.98 -32.72 7.40
C ASP A 15 4.45 -33.04 7.72
N PRO A 16 4.76 -33.99 8.63
CA PRO A 16 6.13 -34.50 8.83
C PRO A 16 6.93 -34.75 7.54
N LEU A 17 6.28 -35.20 6.47
CA LEU A 17 6.91 -35.43 5.17
C LEU A 17 7.40 -34.13 4.50
N ASP A 18 6.68 -33.01 4.67
CA ASP A 18 7.11 -31.70 4.17
C ASP A 18 8.40 -31.24 4.87
N TYR A 19 8.48 -31.44 6.18
CA TYR A 19 9.68 -31.13 6.98
C TYR A 19 10.86 -32.00 6.56
N GLU A 20 10.68 -33.31 6.37
CA GLU A 20 11.76 -34.19 5.91
C GLU A 20 12.27 -33.76 4.52
N LEU A 21 11.36 -33.43 3.59
CA LEU A 21 11.71 -32.94 2.25
C LEU A 21 12.47 -31.61 2.29
N LEU A 22 11.95 -30.62 3.01
CA LEU A 22 12.57 -29.30 3.17
C LEU A 22 13.94 -29.40 3.87
N ASN A 23 14.09 -30.31 4.84
CA ASN A 23 15.36 -30.53 5.51
C ASN A 23 16.41 -31.11 4.55
N GLY A 24 16.01 -32.01 3.66
CA GLY A 24 16.84 -32.52 2.57
C GLY A 24 17.32 -31.39 1.65
N ILE A 25 16.38 -30.56 1.19
CA ILE A 25 16.65 -29.40 0.34
C ILE A 25 17.61 -28.43 1.04
N HIS A 26 17.27 -27.99 2.26
CA HIS A 26 18.06 -27.00 2.99
C HIS A 26 19.47 -27.50 3.33
N THR A 27 19.60 -28.76 3.76
CA THR A 27 20.90 -29.36 4.06
C THR A 27 21.80 -29.33 2.82
N LYS A 28 21.28 -29.80 1.67
CA LYS A 28 22.06 -29.85 0.44
C LYS A 28 22.37 -28.46 -0.10
N ALA A 29 21.38 -27.56 -0.16
CA ALA A 29 21.55 -26.19 -0.63
C ALA A 29 22.61 -25.45 0.21
N SER A 30 22.53 -25.56 1.54
CA SER A 30 23.50 -24.95 2.46
C SER A 30 24.91 -25.50 2.27
N SER A 31 25.06 -26.81 2.04
CA SER A 31 26.36 -27.44 1.76
C SER A 31 27.03 -26.92 0.47
N LEU A 32 26.21 -26.49 -0.50
CA LEU A 32 26.64 -25.88 -1.76
C LEU A 32 26.76 -24.35 -1.68
N GLY A 33 26.44 -23.76 -0.52
CA GLY A 33 26.51 -22.32 -0.28
C GLY A 33 25.28 -21.54 -0.74
N TYR A 34 24.11 -22.15 -0.94
CA TYR A 34 22.89 -21.44 -1.36
C TYR A 34 21.93 -21.21 -0.20
N ASP A 35 21.32 -20.02 -0.17
CA ASP A 35 20.17 -19.75 0.69
C ASP A 35 18.95 -20.54 0.24
N THR A 36 18.14 -20.99 1.20
CA THR A 36 16.87 -21.67 0.97
C THR A 36 15.73 -20.72 1.29
N ILE A 37 15.00 -20.28 0.25
CA ILE A 37 13.88 -19.35 0.38
C ILE A 37 12.57 -20.08 0.11
N CYS A 38 11.83 -20.45 1.15
CA CYS A 38 10.54 -21.11 1.05
C CYS A 38 9.42 -20.08 0.81
N LEU A 39 8.83 -20.08 -0.38
CA LEU A 39 7.64 -19.30 -0.71
C LEU A 39 6.41 -20.16 -0.41
N THR A 40 5.53 -19.71 0.49
CA THR A 40 4.35 -20.49 0.89
C THR A 40 3.09 -19.64 1.08
N GLY A 41 1.99 -20.13 0.51
CA GLY A 41 0.66 -19.50 0.50
C GLY A 41 -0.28 -19.96 1.61
N ILE A 42 0.08 -21.00 2.38
CA ILE A 42 -0.52 -21.51 3.63
C ILE A 42 -1.98 -21.99 3.55
N ARG A 43 -2.73 -21.70 2.48
CA ARG A 43 -4.10 -22.19 2.31
C ARG A 43 -4.33 -22.78 0.93
N ASP A 44 -4.04 -24.06 0.81
CA ASP A 44 -4.58 -24.92 -0.25
C ASP A 44 -5.55 -25.95 0.36
N VAL A 45 -6.55 -25.46 1.10
CA VAL A 45 -7.43 -26.32 1.92
C VAL A 45 -8.39 -27.12 1.03
N ARG A 46 -8.28 -28.44 1.10
CA ARG A 46 -9.10 -29.46 0.40
C ARG A 46 -10.63 -29.34 0.64
N LEU A 47 -11.05 -28.69 1.73
CA LEU A 47 -12.46 -28.55 2.17
C LEU A 47 -13.16 -27.27 1.68
N SER A 48 -12.83 -26.74 0.49
CA SER A 48 -13.61 -25.65 -0.10
C SER A 48 -14.98 -26.19 -0.57
N THR A 49 -15.91 -26.39 0.36
CA THR A 49 -17.33 -26.55 0.02
C THR A 49 -17.78 -25.27 -0.71
N ASN A 50 -18.20 -25.42 -1.98
CA ASN A 50 -18.77 -24.40 -2.88
C ASN A 50 -17.84 -23.55 -3.77
N ASN A 51 -16.66 -24.01 -4.23
CA ASN A 51 -15.88 -23.31 -5.28
C ASN A 51 -15.57 -21.81 -5.04
N LYS A 52 -15.91 -21.28 -3.86
CA LYS A 52 -15.48 -19.98 -3.37
C LYS A 52 -14.20 -20.25 -2.63
N VAL A 53 -13.11 -20.27 -3.40
CA VAL A 53 -11.81 -19.88 -2.86
C VAL A 53 -12.09 -18.59 -2.10
N VAL A 54 -12.03 -18.64 -0.77
CA VAL A 54 -11.85 -17.41 0.00
C VAL A 54 -10.48 -16.94 -0.46
N SER A 55 -10.50 -16.04 -1.44
CA SER A 55 -9.33 -15.45 -2.08
C SER A 55 -8.62 -14.64 -1.02
N ASP A 56 -7.83 -15.34 -0.21
CA ASP A 56 -6.94 -14.69 0.75
C ASP A 56 -5.69 -14.15 0.01
N LYS A 57 -5.63 -14.11 -1.33
CA LYS A 57 -4.54 -13.56 -2.16
C LYS A 57 -3.11 -13.97 -1.74
N MET A 58 -2.96 -14.97 -0.88
CA MET A 58 -1.68 -15.38 -0.30
C MET A 58 -0.79 -16.06 -1.33
N ASP A 59 -1.41 -16.67 -2.35
CA ASP A 59 -0.79 -17.19 -3.57
C ASP A 59 0.03 -16.14 -4.33
N ASN A 60 -0.20 -14.83 -4.11
CA ASN A 60 0.64 -13.79 -4.68
C ASN A 60 2.10 -13.91 -4.27
N VAL A 61 2.43 -14.56 -3.15
CA VAL A 61 3.82 -14.81 -2.77
C VAL A 61 4.60 -15.52 -3.89
N TYR A 62 3.95 -16.40 -4.65
CA TYR A 62 4.57 -17.12 -5.75
C TYR A 62 4.95 -16.22 -6.92
N THR A 63 4.34 -15.03 -7.05
CA THR A 63 4.72 -14.05 -8.08
C THR A 63 6.13 -13.49 -7.87
N LEU A 64 6.71 -13.64 -6.67
CA LEU A 64 8.09 -13.21 -6.37
C LEU A 64 9.10 -13.86 -7.30
N ILE A 65 8.85 -15.05 -7.85
CA ILE A 65 9.76 -15.71 -8.80
C ILE A 65 9.98 -14.90 -10.10
N ARG A 66 9.07 -13.96 -10.41
CA ARG A 66 9.19 -13.06 -11.57
C ARG A 66 9.94 -11.77 -11.27
N SER A 67 9.96 -11.35 -10.01
CA SER A 67 10.43 -10.02 -9.60
C SER A 67 11.71 -10.05 -8.76
N ALA A 68 11.90 -11.09 -7.95
CA ALA A 68 13.07 -11.30 -7.11
C ALA A 68 14.15 -12.11 -7.84
N ARG A 69 15.42 -11.89 -7.48
CA ARG A 69 16.55 -12.64 -8.05
C ARG A 69 16.71 -14.00 -7.37
N PHE A 70 16.49 -15.07 -8.12
CA PHE A 70 16.78 -16.45 -7.75
C PHE A 70 17.71 -17.09 -8.77
N ASP A 71 18.62 -17.94 -8.31
CA ASP A 71 19.55 -18.68 -9.16
C ASP A 71 18.96 -20.02 -9.62
N GLY A 72 18.03 -20.56 -8.83
CA GLY A 72 17.30 -21.78 -9.15
C GLY A 72 15.98 -21.88 -8.38
N ILE A 73 15.07 -22.70 -8.89
CA ILE A 73 13.74 -22.91 -8.32
C ILE A 73 13.49 -24.40 -8.14
N ILE A 74 12.95 -24.79 -6.99
CA ILE A 74 12.37 -26.09 -6.72
C ILE A 74 10.87 -25.89 -6.53
N PHE A 75 10.05 -26.47 -7.40
CA PHE A 75 8.60 -26.42 -7.31
C PHE A 75 8.04 -27.75 -6.84
N ILE A 76 7.47 -27.78 -5.63
CA ILE A 76 6.88 -28.97 -5.03
C ILE A 76 5.42 -29.08 -5.48
N ALA A 77 5.22 -29.46 -6.74
CA ALA A 77 3.89 -29.47 -7.37
C ALA A 77 2.91 -30.42 -6.66
N GLU A 78 3.40 -31.53 -6.11
CA GLU A 78 2.58 -32.49 -5.36
C GLU A 78 1.97 -31.92 -4.06
N SER A 79 2.46 -30.79 -3.55
CA SER A 79 1.86 -30.10 -2.40
C SER A 79 0.60 -29.30 -2.76
N PHE A 80 0.32 -29.05 -4.04
CA PHE A 80 -0.79 -28.21 -4.48
C PHE A 80 -2.03 -29.05 -4.85
N TYR A 81 -3.14 -28.80 -4.16
CA TYR A 81 -4.44 -29.41 -4.42
C TYR A 81 -5.28 -28.58 -5.40
N ASN A 82 -5.11 -27.26 -5.42
CA ASN A 82 -5.82 -26.37 -6.33
C ASN A 82 -5.15 -26.33 -7.71
N ALA A 83 -5.78 -27.00 -8.67
CA ALA A 83 -5.31 -27.04 -10.06
C ALA A 83 -5.17 -25.65 -10.72
N TYR A 84 -5.96 -24.64 -10.31
CA TYR A 84 -5.82 -23.28 -10.84
C TYR A 84 -4.52 -22.63 -10.37
N THR A 85 -4.19 -22.75 -9.08
CA THR A 85 -2.95 -22.22 -8.50
C THR A 85 -1.74 -22.91 -9.12
N GLU A 86 -1.78 -24.24 -9.20
CA GLU A 86 -0.73 -25.06 -9.84
C GLU A 86 -0.49 -24.61 -11.30
N GLN A 87 -1.55 -24.48 -12.10
CA GLN A 87 -1.45 -24.03 -13.49
C GLN A 87 -0.92 -22.59 -13.62
N THR A 88 -1.30 -21.71 -12.69
CA THR A 88 -0.81 -20.33 -12.65
C THR A 88 0.69 -20.30 -12.37
N ILE A 89 1.18 -21.13 -11.44
CA ILE A 89 2.61 -21.27 -11.14
C ILE A 89 3.36 -21.80 -12.36
N PHE A 90 2.91 -22.89 -13.00
CA PHE A 90 3.55 -23.38 -14.23
C PHE A 90 3.59 -22.33 -15.34
N SER A 91 2.53 -21.54 -15.48
CA SER A 91 2.49 -20.44 -16.46
C SER A 91 3.55 -19.38 -16.15
N MET A 92 3.72 -19.00 -14.89
CA MET A 92 4.79 -18.08 -14.48
C MET A 92 6.19 -18.67 -14.68
N LEU A 93 6.40 -19.94 -14.33
CA LEU A 93 7.68 -20.62 -14.52
C LEU A 93 8.09 -20.70 -15.99
N SER A 94 7.13 -20.86 -16.91
CA SER A 94 7.41 -20.87 -18.36
C SER A 94 7.84 -19.51 -18.93
N GLN A 95 7.61 -18.42 -18.19
CA GLN A 95 7.90 -17.05 -18.61
C GLN A 95 9.24 -16.52 -18.08
N ILE A 96 9.92 -17.29 -17.21
CA ILE A 96 11.20 -16.91 -16.63
C ILE A 96 12.33 -17.82 -17.13
N SER A 97 13.55 -17.32 -17.15
CA SER A 97 14.73 -18.08 -17.59
C SER A 97 15.48 -18.76 -16.44
N VAL A 98 14.91 -18.76 -15.24
CA VAL A 98 15.54 -19.35 -14.04
C VAL A 98 15.45 -20.88 -14.11
N PRO A 99 16.56 -21.62 -13.95
CA PRO A 99 16.56 -23.07 -13.83
C PRO A 99 15.53 -23.58 -12.80
N CYS A 100 14.69 -24.52 -13.19
CA CYS A 100 13.61 -25.03 -12.34
C CYS A 100 13.58 -26.56 -12.36
N VAL A 101 13.49 -27.15 -11.18
CA VAL A 101 13.21 -28.58 -10.97
C VAL A 101 11.84 -28.72 -10.31
N VAL A 102 11.02 -29.61 -10.84
CA VAL A 102 9.66 -29.87 -10.34
C VAL A 102 9.66 -31.20 -9.60
N LEU A 103 9.11 -31.25 -8.39
CA LEU A 103 8.87 -32.48 -7.65
C LEU A 103 7.41 -32.91 -7.80
N GLY A 104 7.19 -34.21 -8.03
CA GLY A 104 5.85 -34.80 -8.12
C GLY A 104 5.43 -35.11 -9.55
N ARG A 105 4.27 -34.60 -10.00
CA ARG A 105 3.66 -34.99 -11.28
C ARG A 105 4.50 -34.51 -12.46
N ASN A 106 4.74 -35.41 -13.42
CA ASN A 106 5.43 -35.07 -14.66
C ASN A 106 4.67 -33.97 -15.41
N LYS A 107 5.40 -32.92 -15.81
CA LYS A 107 4.85 -31.80 -16.56
C LYS A 107 5.70 -31.55 -17.80
N ASP A 108 5.06 -31.65 -18.97
CA ASP A 108 5.69 -31.37 -20.25
C ASP A 108 6.40 -30.00 -20.24
N GLY A 109 7.65 -29.99 -20.68
CA GLY A 109 8.49 -28.79 -20.75
C GLY A 109 9.25 -28.46 -19.47
N PHE A 110 9.08 -29.23 -18.39
CA PHE A 110 9.82 -29.05 -17.14
C PHE A 110 10.65 -30.28 -16.79
N HIS A 111 11.79 -30.05 -16.13
CA HIS A 111 12.60 -31.12 -15.57
C HIS A 111 11.96 -31.60 -14.27
N THR A 112 11.21 -32.71 -14.34
CA THR A 112 10.48 -33.25 -13.20
C THR A 112 11.20 -34.46 -12.60
N ILE A 113 11.34 -34.47 -11.27
CA ILE A 113 11.67 -35.64 -10.48
C ILE A 113 10.34 -36.25 -10.00
N PRO A 114 9.93 -37.40 -10.55
CA PRO A 114 8.71 -38.06 -10.12
C PRO A 114 8.90 -38.65 -8.73
N SER A 115 7.88 -38.51 -7.88
CA SER A 115 7.82 -39.26 -6.64
C SER A 115 7.55 -40.72 -6.98
N ASP A 116 8.48 -41.61 -6.68
CA ASP A 116 8.37 -43.04 -7.02
C ASP A 116 7.39 -43.74 -6.07
N GLN A 117 6.09 -43.54 -6.31
CA GLN A 117 5.01 -44.15 -5.53
C GLN A 117 4.73 -45.58 -5.97
N ARG A 118 4.76 -45.79 -7.29
CA ARG A 118 4.37 -47.03 -7.96
C ARG A 118 5.35 -48.17 -7.69
N SER A 119 6.67 -47.94 -7.84
CA SER A 119 7.64 -49.03 -7.64
C SER A 119 7.72 -49.45 -6.18
N VAL A 120 7.49 -48.52 -5.26
CA VAL A 120 7.64 -48.74 -3.82
C VAL A 120 6.53 -49.64 -3.30
N ILE A 121 5.27 -49.33 -3.62
CA ILE A 121 4.15 -50.17 -3.21
C ILE A 121 4.11 -51.50 -3.97
N ARG A 122 4.60 -51.53 -5.21
CA ARG A 122 4.83 -52.77 -5.95
C ARG A 122 5.78 -53.69 -5.19
N ARG A 123 6.95 -53.20 -4.77
CA ARG A 123 7.92 -53.97 -3.96
C ARG A 123 7.35 -54.43 -2.62
N LEU A 124 6.53 -53.60 -1.98
CA LEU A 124 5.82 -53.94 -0.74
C LEU A 124 4.81 -55.08 -0.96
N THR A 125 4.09 -55.06 -2.09
CA THR A 125 3.14 -56.10 -2.49
C THR A 125 3.86 -57.39 -2.89
N GLU A 126 4.95 -57.30 -3.66
CA GLU A 126 5.82 -58.42 -4.01
C GLU A 126 6.38 -59.11 -2.76
N HIS A 127 6.70 -58.36 -1.71
CA HIS A 127 7.11 -58.93 -0.42
C HIS A 127 6.03 -59.84 0.18
N LEU A 128 4.76 -59.43 0.16
CA LEU A 128 3.64 -60.25 0.66
C LEU A 128 3.42 -61.51 -0.20
N ILE A 129 3.53 -61.37 -1.53
CA ILE A 129 3.40 -62.49 -2.47
C ILE A 129 4.53 -63.51 -2.26
N VAL A 130 5.78 -63.06 -2.21
CA VAL A 130 6.95 -63.94 -2.25
C VAL A 130 7.32 -64.47 -0.87
N GLN A 131 7.34 -63.62 0.16
CA GLN A 131 7.81 -64.00 1.50
C GLN A 131 6.70 -64.60 2.37
N HIS A 132 5.46 -64.17 2.16
CA HIS A 132 4.31 -64.63 2.96
C HIS A 132 3.37 -65.55 2.17
N ASN A 133 3.62 -65.77 0.88
CA ASN A 133 2.81 -66.62 0.01
C ASN A 133 1.32 -66.22 -0.01
N CYS A 134 1.04 -64.93 0.15
CA CYS A 134 -0.31 -64.37 0.05
C CYS A 134 -0.80 -64.46 -1.40
N ARG A 135 -2.08 -64.81 -1.60
CA ARG A 135 -2.69 -65.02 -2.92
C ARG A 135 -3.99 -64.24 -3.10
N HIS A 136 -4.76 -64.04 -2.03
CA HIS A 136 -5.97 -63.22 -2.03
C HIS A 136 -5.70 -61.88 -1.35
N PHE A 137 -5.95 -60.77 -2.06
CA PHE A 137 -5.61 -59.42 -1.61
C PHE A 137 -6.80 -58.49 -1.61
N ALA A 138 -6.83 -57.56 -0.66
CA ALA A 138 -7.63 -56.35 -0.75
C ALA A 138 -6.72 -55.11 -0.76
N PHE A 139 -7.18 -54.04 -1.41
CA PHE A 139 -6.47 -52.77 -1.49
C PHE A 139 -7.33 -51.64 -0.91
N VAL A 140 -6.75 -50.86 -0.01
CA VAL A 140 -7.41 -49.66 0.54
C VAL A 140 -6.70 -48.42 0.03
N SER A 141 -7.32 -47.81 -0.98
CA SER A 141 -6.83 -46.61 -1.63
C SER A 141 -7.19 -45.35 -0.83
N GLY A 142 -6.55 -44.23 -1.21
CA GLY A 142 -6.88 -42.90 -0.72
C GLY A 142 -8.15 -42.35 -1.38
N PHE A 143 -8.14 -41.11 -1.84
CA PHE A 143 -9.24 -40.57 -2.64
C PHE A 143 -9.20 -41.07 -4.07
N LYS A 144 -10.38 -41.37 -4.62
CA LYS A 144 -10.55 -41.76 -6.02
C LYS A 144 -10.16 -40.62 -6.97
N GLY A 145 -9.35 -40.92 -7.98
CA GLY A 145 -8.89 -39.96 -8.99
C GLY A 145 -7.73 -39.07 -8.53
N GLU A 146 -7.20 -39.26 -7.33
CA GLU A 146 -5.99 -38.58 -6.86
C GLU A 146 -4.74 -39.30 -7.36
N PHE A 147 -3.84 -38.58 -8.03
CA PHE A 147 -2.64 -39.15 -8.65
C PHE A 147 -1.83 -40.09 -7.74
N ASN A 148 -1.55 -39.70 -6.49
CA ASN A 148 -0.78 -40.55 -5.58
C ASN A 148 -1.52 -41.86 -5.25
N SER A 149 -2.85 -41.79 -5.06
CA SER A 149 -3.70 -42.97 -4.85
C SER A 149 -3.71 -43.88 -6.08
N GLU A 150 -3.83 -43.30 -7.28
CA GLU A 150 -3.86 -44.04 -8.55
C GLU A 150 -2.51 -44.69 -8.87
N GLU A 151 -1.39 -43.99 -8.67
CA GLU A 151 -0.05 -44.55 -8.87
C GLU A 151 0.25 -45.68 -7.87
N ARG A 152 -0.17 -45.51 -6.61
CA ARG A 152 -0.05 -46.55 -5.59
C ARG A 152 -0.90 -47.77 -5.96
N TYR A 153 -2.14 -47.56 -6.41
CA TYR A 153 -3.01 -48.65 -6.86
C TYR A 153 -2.46 -49.36 -8.10
N ALA A 154 -1.95 -48.61 -9.07
CA ALA A 154 -1.35 -49.17 -10.28
C ALA A 154 -0.12 -50.05 -9.98
N GLY A 155 0.72 -49.67 -9.02
CA GLY A 155 1.87 -50.47 -8.59
C GLY A 155 1.47 -51.78 -7.91
N PHE A 156 0.38 -51.75 -7.12
CA PHE A 156 -0.22 -52.96 -6.55
C PHE A 156 -0.76 -53.90 -7.63
N LEU A 157 -1.51 -53.38 -8.62
CA LEU A 157 -2.03 -54.18 -9.73
C LEU A 157 -0.91 -54.80 -10.57
N GLU A 158 0.17 -54.08 -10.83
CA GLU A 158 1.35 -54.61 -11.53
C GLU A 158 1.97 -55.79 -10.78
N ALA A 159 2.13 -55.70 -9.47
CA ALA A 159 2.68 -56.80 -8.66
C ALA A 159 1.81 -58.06 -8.74
N LEU A 160 0.48 -57.91 -8.72
CA LEU A 160 -0.46 -59.03 -8.86
C LEU A 160 -0.44 -59.62 -10.27
N SER A 161 -0.47 -58.77 -11.30
CA SER A 161 -0.41 -59.18 -12.70
C SER A 161 0.87 -59.97 -13.00
N ASP A 162 2.02 -59.49 -12.54
CA ASP A 162 3.32 -60.14 -12.74
C ASP A 162 3.40 -61.49 -11.99
N ALA A 163 2.64 -61.65 -10.90
CA ALA A 163 2.51 -62.90 -10.16
C ALA A 163 1.39 -63.83 -10.69
N GLY A 164 0.61 -63.40 -11.70
CA GLY A 164 -0.52 -64.14 -12.24
C GLY A 164 -1.70 -64.29 -11.27
N LEU A 165 -1.94 -63.29 -10.42
CA LEU A 165 -3.03 -63.26 -9.45
C LEU A 165 -4.18 -62.37 -9.93
N ASP A 166 -5.41 -62.87 -9.81
CA ASP A 166 -6.62 -62.13 -10.15
C ASP A 166 -6.98 -61.13 -9.04
N PHE A 167 -7.50 -59.95 -9.41
CA PHE A 167 -8.01 -58.94 -8.50
C PHE A 167 -9.42 -58.49 -8.91
N CYS A 168 -10.36 -58.47 -7.96
CA CYS A 168 -11.75 -58.07 -8.21
C CYS A 168 -12.02 -56.69 -7.60
N GLU A 169 -11.96 -55.64 -8.42
CA GLU A 169 -12.15 -54.25 -7.94
C GLU A 169 -13.48 -54.07 -7.20
N GLU A 170 -14.57 -54.65 -7.70
CA GLU A 170 -15.91 -54.52 -7.10
C GLU A 170 -16.00 -55.08 -5.67
N LYS A 171 -15.13 -56.02 -5.32
CA LYS A 171 -15.15 -56.70 -4.02
C LYS A 171 -14.02 -56.27 -3.11
N ASP A 172 -12.85 -55.98 -3.67
CA ASP A 172 -11.61 -55.94 -2.89
C ASP A 172 -10.87 -54.58 -2.99
N LEU A 173 -11.41 -53.62 -3.75
CA LEU A 173 -10.95 -52.23 -3.75
C LEU A 173 -11.84 -51.37 -2.84
N TYR A 174 -11.21 -50.68 -1.90
CA TYR A 174 -11.86 -49.76 -0.99
C TYR A 174 -11.21 -48.38 -1.03
N PHE A 175 -11.96 -47.36 -0.59
CA PHE A 175 -11.47 -45.99 -0.49
C PHE A 175 -11.55 -45.54 0.97
N GLY A 176 -10.41 -45.54 1.65
CA GLY A 176 -10.29 -45.07 3.03
C GLY A 176 -10.11 -43.55 3.14
N GLU A 177 -9.89 -42.87 2.00
CA GLU A 177 -9.84 -41.40 1.90
C GLU A 177 -8.83 -40.74 2.84
N PHE A 178 -7.78 -41.46 3.27
CA PHE A 178 -6.81 -41.04 4.28
C PHE A 178 -7.40 -40.71 5.67
N TRP A 179 -8.64 -41.13 5.95
CA TRP A 179 -9.32 -40.80 7.19
C TRP A 179 -9.55 -42.00 8.10
N LYS A 180 -9.63 -41.70 9.40
CA LYS A 180 -9.90 -42.68 10.46
C LYS A 180 -11.20 -43.46 10.24
N GLN A 181 -12.31 -42.75 10.15
CA GLN A 181 -13.64 -43.36 10.20
C GLN A 181 -13.91 -44.29 9.01
N PRO A 182 -13.61 -43.91 7.74
CA PRO A 182 -13.75 -44.82 6.61
C PRO A 182 -12.86 -46.06 6.76
N ALA A 183 -11.58 -45.90 7.11
CA ALA A 183 -10.65 -47.02 7.26
C ALA A 183 -11.07 -48.02 8.35
N GLU A 184 -11.51 -47.53 9.52
CA GLU A 184 -12.01 -48.39 10.61
C GLU A 184 -13.27 -49.17 10.18
N GLN A 185 -14.18 -48.50 9.46
CA GLN A 185 -15.40 -49.11 8.97
C GLN A 185 -15.12 -50.19 7.90
N ILE A 186 -14.19 -49.93 6.98
CA ILE A 186 -13.71 -50.92 5.99
C ILE A 186 -13.16 -52.16 6.70
N GLY A 187 -12.38 -51.98 7.77
CA GLY A 187 -11.88 -53.11 8.56
C GLY A 187 -13.01 -53.98 9.14
N LYS A 188 -14.07 -53.37 9.66
CA LYS A 188 -15.26 -54.08 10.17
C LYS A 188 -16.03 -54.79 9.04
N GLU A 189 -16.15 -54.17 7.88
CA GLU A 189 -16.81 -54.74 6.69
C GLU A 189 -16.07 -55.96 6.15
N ILE A 190 -14.73 -55.90 6.10
CA ILE A 190 -13.90 -57.04 5.71
C ILE A 190 -14.05 -58.17 6.74
N ALA A 191 -13.94 -57.88 8.04
CA ALA A 191 -14.12 -58.88 9.09
C ALA A 191 -15.48 -59.60 9.04
N ALA A 192 -16.54 -58.89 8.62
CA ALA A 192 -17.89 -59.45 8.52
C ALA A 192 -18.03 -60.55 7.46
N ARG A 193 -17.13 -60.62 6.47
CA ARG A 193 -17.19 -61.62 5.39
C ARG A 193 -17.04 -63.04 5.91
N LYS A 194 -16.21 -63.25 6.95
CA LYS A 194 -15.82 -64.55 7.54
C LYS A 194 -15.27 -65.55 6.52
N GLU A 195 -16.10 -66.02 5.60
CA GLU A 195 -15.72 -66.76 4.41
C GLU A 195 -15.21 -65.78 3.35
N ASN A 196 -14.08 -66.10 2.70
CA ASN A 196 -13.42 -65.23 1.71
C ASN A 196 -12.72 -63.98 2.28
N MET A 197 -12.02 -64.14 3.42
CA MET A 197 -11.08 -63.13 3.93
C MET A 197 -9.85 -63.01 3.00
N PRO A 198 -9.30 -61.79 2.79
CA PRO A 198 -8.01 -61.63 2.13
C PRO A 198 -6.87 -62.15 3.01
N ASP A 199 -5.83 -62.72 2.38
CA ASP A 199 -4.60 -63.13 3.06
C ASP A 199 -3.80 -61.88 3.52
N ALA A 200 -3.88 -60.82 2.72
CA ALA A 200 -3.25 -59.54 3.01
C ALA A 200 -4.04 -58.35 2.48
N ILE A 201 -3.94 -57.24 3.20
CA ILE A 201 -4.52 -55.95 2.85
C ILE A 201 -3.38 -54.95 2.68
N VAL A 202 -3.31 -54.34 1.50
CA VAL A 202 -2.33 -53.29 1.19
C VAL A 202 -3.05 -51.95 1.27
N CYS A 203 -2.65 -51.11 2.23
CA CYS A 203 -3.20 -49.78 2.41
C CYS A 203 -2.27 -48.75 1.77
N ALA A 204 -2.87 -47.78 1.07
CA ALA A 204 -2.13 -46.70 0.44
C ALA A 204 -1.57 -45.66 1.43
N SER A 205 -1.78 -45.79 2.75
CA SER A 205 -1.18 -44.94 3.80
C SER A 205 -1.17 -45.66 5.15
N ASP A 206 -0.19 -45.31 6.00
CA ASP A 206 0.00 -45.85 7.34
C ASP A 206 -1.19 -45.55 8.26
N LEU A 207 -1.77 -44.35 8.16
CA LEU A 207 -2.90 -43.96 9.01
C LEU A 207 -4.12 -44.85 8.72
N MET A 208 -4.39 -45.14 7.45
CA MET A 208 -5.46 -46.05 7.05
C MET A 208 -5.16 -47.49 7.49
N ALA A 209 -3.92 -47.94 7.39
CA ALA A 209 -3.50 -49.27 7.85
C ALA A 209 -3.74 -49.47 9.35
N ILE A 210 -3.45 -48.45 10.17
CA ILE A 210 -3.70 -48.46 11.61
C ILE A 210 -5.19 -48.62 11.89
N TYR A 211 -6.02 -47.72 11.37
CA TYR A 211 -7.45 -47.73 11.71
C TYR A 211 -8.19 -48.91 11.12
N LEU A 212 -7.77 -49.40 9.95
CA LEU A 212 -8.25 -50.66 9.40
C LEU A 212 -7.88 -51.85 10.30
N SER A 213 -6.65 -51.88 10.83
CA SER A 213 -6.23 -52.88 11.81
C SER A 213 -7.08 -52.81 13.08
N GLU A 214 -7.37 -51.62 13.61
CA GLU A 214 -8.27 -51.45 14.76
C GLU A 214 -9.68 -51.98 14.47
N GLY A 215 -10.24 -51.70 13.29
CA GLY A 215 -11.54 -52.20 12.84
C GLY A 215 -11.61 -53.73 12.79
N LEU A 216 -10.58 -54.38 12.24
CA LEU A 216 -10.45 -55.83 12.18
C LEU A 216 -10.33 -56.45 13.58
N MET A 217 -9.41 -55.93 14.40
CA MET A 217 -9.15 -56.44 15.75
C MET A 217 -10.36 -56.28 16.67
N SER A 218 -11.07 -55.15 16.60
CA SER A 218 -12.33 -54.94 17.33
C SER A 218 -13.44 -55.93 16.94
N SER A 219 -13.34 -56.52 15.74
CA SER A 219 -14.27 -57.53 15.22
C SER A 219 -13.80 -58.98 15.46
N GLY A 220 -12.70 -59.18 16.20
CA GLY A 220 -12.18 -60.50 16.52
C GLY A 220 -11.24 -61.11 15.46
N VAL A 221 -10.78 -60.33 14.49
CA VAL A 221 -9.79 -60.77 13.49
C VAL A 221 -8.38 -60.36 13.93
N SER A 222 -7.46 -61.31 14.00
CA SER A 222 -6.08 -61.09 14.45
C SER A 222 -5.16 -60.65 13.32
N VAL A 223 -4.29 -59.69 13.61
CA VAL A 223 -3.25 -59.20 12.69
C VAL A 223 -1.90 -59.46 13.36
N PRO A 224 -0.96 -60.22 12.74
CA PRO A 224 -0.94 -60.71 11.37
C PRO A 224 -1.53 -62.13 11.12
N GLU A 225 -2.04 -62.81 12.15
CA GLU A 225 -2.33 -64.26 12.11
C GLU A 225 -3.45 -64.62 11.12
N ASP A 226 -4.57 -63.88 11.16
CA ASP A 226 -5.71 -64.12 10.27
C ASP A 226 -5.59 -63.33 8.97
N VAL A 227 -5.03 -62.11 9.04
CA VAL A 227 -4.82 -61.23 7.88
C VAL A 227 -3.58 -60.36 8.09
N LYS A 228 -2.77 -60.21 7.03
CA LYS A 228 -1.59 -59.32 7.05
C LYS A 228 -1.97 -57.93 6.58
N ILE A 229 -1.35 -56.92 7.17
CA ILE A 229 -1.61 -55.52 6.79
C ILE A 229 -0.28 -54.84 6.48
N THR A 230 -0.29 -54.02 5.43
CA THR A 230 0.81 -53.09 5.15
C THR A 230 0.28 -51.69 4.95
N GLY A 231 1.08 -50.71 5.34
CA GLY A 231 0.85 -49.29 5.11
C GLY A 231 1.87 -48.71 4.13
N TYR A 232 1.87 -47.39 4.04
CA TYR A 232 2.73 -46.61 3.17
C TYR A 232 2.97 -45.26 3.85
N ASP A 233 4.06 -44.56 3.56
CA ASP A 233 4.50 -43.25 4.11
C ASP A 233 5.64 -43.37 5.14
N GLY A 234 5.75 -44.49 5.88
CA GLY A 234 6.88 -44.75 6.78
C GLY A 234 6.82 -43.97 8.09
N GLU A 235 5.62 -43.54 8.48
CA GLU A 235 5.40 -42.59 9.54
C GLU A 235 5.64 -43.18 10.93
N TRP A 236 5.93 -42.30 11.89
CA TRP A 236 6.32 -42.72 13.23
C TRP A 236 5.21 -43.46 13.98
N TYR A 237 3.95 -43.12 13.75
CA TYR A 237 2.82 -43.77 14.42
C TYR A 237 2.60 -45.20 13.93
N ALA A 238 3.03 -45.54 12.71
CA ALA A 238 3.01 -46.90 12.18
C ALA A 238 3.79 -47.86 13.09
N VAL A 239 4.92 -47.38 13.63
CA VAL A 239 5.79 -48.15 14.54
C VAL A 239 5.22 -48.26 15.95
N LEU A 240 4.49 -47.24 16.41
CA LEU A 240 3.96 -47.19 17.78
C LEU A 240 2.65 -47.98 17.93
N HIS A 241 1.96 -48.28 16.84
CA HIS A 241 0.76 -49.11 16.83
C HIS A 241 1.06 -50.57 17.23
N THR A 242 0.06 -51.29 17.74
CA THR A 242 0.15 -52.73 18.05
C THR A 242 -0.95 -53.49 17.30
N PRO A 243 -0.61 -54.36 16.33
CA PRO A 243 0.75 -54.66 15.84
C PRO A 243 1.38 -53.45 15.13
N SER A 244 2.70 -53.30 15.23
CA SER A 244 3.42 -52.29 14.44
C SER A 244 3.24 -52.55 12.95
N ILE A 245 2.91 -51.50 12.20
CA ILE A 245 2.58 -51.62 10.77
C ILE A 245 3.86 -51.76 9.95
N THR A 246 3.92 -52.80 9.12
CA THR A 246 4.89 -52.92 8.03
C THR A 246 4.56 -51.90 6.96
N THR A 247 5.54 -51.05 6.62
CA THR A 247 5.33 -49.88 5.77
C THR A 247 6.51 -49.67 4.82
N ALA A 248 6.39 -48.71 3.90
CA ALA A 248 7.46 -48.27 3.04
C ALA A 248 7.78 -46.78 3.28
N SER A 249 9.05 -46.47 3.53
CA SER A 249 9.51 -45.09 3.69
C SER A 249 9.68 -44.43 2.33
N CYS A 250 9.09 -43.25 2.18
CA CYS A 250 9.11 -42.44 0.97
C CYS A 250 10.41 -41.66 0.73
N CYS A 251 11.43 -41.80 1.57
CA CYS A 251 12.76 -41.17 1.40
C CYS A 251 12.74 -39.67 1.07
N LYS A 252 11.79 -38.90 1.66
CA LYS A 252 11.59 -37.47 1.36
C LYS A 252 12.83 -36.61 1.57
N TYR A 253 13.61 -36.89 2.62
CA TYR A 253 14.89 -36.23 2.83
C TYR A 253 15.84 -36.39 1.63
N ASP A 254 15.96 -37.62 1.11
CA ASP A 254 16.83 -37.94 -0.01
C ASP A 254 16.28 -37.35 -1.33
N GLU A 255 14.95 -37.36 -1.51
CA GLU A 255 14.27 -36.67 -2.63
C GLU A 255 14.60 -35.18 -2.64
N GLY A 256 14.62 -34.53 -1.48
CA GLY A 256 15.00 -33.12 -1.33
C GLY A 256 16.46 -32.85 -1.69
N GLN A 257 17.37 -33.72 -1.25
CA GLN A 257 18.80 -33.63 -1.63
C GLN A 257 18.99 -33.83 -3.14
N ARG A 258 18.27 -34.78 -3.73
CA ARG A 258 18.29 -35.05 -5.17
C ARG A 258 17.76 -33.85 -5.96
N ALA A 259 16.68 -33.21 -5.52
CA ALA A 259 16.14 -32.01 -6.17
C ALA A 259 17.16 -30.89 -6.28
N VAL A 260 17.89 -30.60 -5.19
CA VAL A 260 18.97 -29.60 -5.20
C VAL A 260 20.15 -30.06 -6.06
N THR A 261 20.49 -31.35 -6.03
CA THR A 261 21.59 -31.90 -6.83
C THR A 261 21.32 -31.78 -8.32
N GLU A 262 20.13 -32.15 -8.78
CA GLU A 262 19.72 -32.03 -10.18
C GLU A 262 19.58 -30.55 -10.59
N LEU A 263 19.04 -29.70 -9.72
CA LEU A 263 18.99 -28.26 -9.97
C LEU A 263 20.41 -27.66 -10.11
N TYR A 264 21.32 -28.01 -9.21
CA TYR A 264 22.71 -27.55 -9.26
C TYR A 264 23.44 -28.04 -10.51
N HIS A 265 23.17 -29.28 -10.93
CA HIS A 265 23.67 -29.81 -12.18
C HIS A 265 23.14 -29.00 -13.37
N TYR A 266 21.84 -28.71 -13.39
CA TYR A 266 21.20 -27.93 -14.44
C TYR A 266 21.72 -26.48 -14.49
N MET A 267 22.02 -25.89 -13.32
CA MET A 267 22.59 -24.54 -13.20
C MET A 267 24.06 -24.44 -13.61
N THR A 268 24.88 -25.44 -13.29
CA THR A 268 26.35 -25.32 -13.38
C THR A 268 27.02 -26.28 -14.37
N GLY A 269 26.30 -27.29 -14.86
CA GLY A 269 26.84 -28.41 -15.64
C GLY A 269 27.71 -29.38 -14.84
N LYS A 270 27.95 -29.15 -13.54
CA LYS A 270 28.75 -30.05 -12.70
C LYS A 270 27.91 -31.24 -12.27
N VAL A 271 28.43 -32.45 -12.45
CA VAL A 271 27.77 -33.68 -11.98
C VAL A 271 28.17 -33.90 -10.52
N SER A 272 27.19 -34.02 -9.64
CA SER A 272 27.36 -34.55 -8.29
C SER A 272 26.71 -35.92 -8.28
N TYR A 273 27.52 -36.97 -8.15
CA TYR A 273 27.03 -38.34 -8.01
C TYR A 273 26.64 -38.56 -6.55
N GLU A 274 25.40 -38.95 -6.32
CA GLU A 274 24.97 -39.61 -5.08
C GLU A 274 24.36 -40.96 -5.44
N ASP A 275 24.48 -41.93 -4.54
CA ASP A 275 23.97 -43.29 -4.71
C ASP A 275 22.45 -43.26 -4.98
N ASP A 276 21.96 -44.24 -5.74
CA ASP A 276 20.52 -44.46 -5.93
C ASP A 276 19.89 -44.81 -4.57
N ILE A 277 19.31 -43.81 -3.88
CA ILE A 277 18.67 -44.03 -2.59
C ILE A 277 17.26 -44.57 -2.85
N ALA A 278 17.17 -45.89 -2.91
CA ALA A 278 15.90 -46.59 -3.02
C ALA A 278 15.12 -46.50 -1.70
N CYS A 279 13.84 -46.13 -1.80
CA CYS A 279 12.85 -46.27 -0.72
C CYS A 279 12.95 -47.66 -0.06
N LYS A 280 12.94 -47.67 1.28
CA LYS A 280 13.13 -48.89 2.07
C LYS A 280 11.80 -49.37 2.62
N ILE A 281 11.59 -50.69 2.58
CA ILE A 281 10.51 -51.35 3.32
C ILE A 281 10.94 -51.43 4.78
N CYS A 282 10.11 -50.88 5.65
CA CYS A 282 10.26 -50.88 7.09
C CYS A 282 9.37 -51.97 7.65
N PHE A 283 9.97 -53.11 8.02
CA PHE A 283 9.21 -54.23 8.57
C PHE A 283 8.69 -53.90 9.97
N GLY A 284 7.38 -54.03 10.14
CA GLY A 284 6.70 -54.09 11.42
C GLY A 284 6.28 -55.53 11.73
N THR A 285 5.38 -55.69 12.69
CA THR A 285 4.82 -56.98 13.09
C THR A 285 3.52 -57.33 12.35
N SER A 286 2.90 -56.38 11.64
CA SER A 286 1.59 -56.56 10.98
C SER A 286 1.62 -57.45 9.72
N CYS A 287 2.79 -57.76 9.16
CA CYS A 287 2.93 -58.82 8.15
C CYS A 287 3.47 -60.14 8.74
N GLY A 288 3.89 -60.14 10.02
CA GLY A 288 4.54 -61.28 10.68
C GLY A 288 6.07 -61.32 10.56
N CYS A 289 6.70 -60.31 9.93
CA CYS A 289 8.15 -60.16 9.95
C CYS A 289 8.67 -59.67 11.30
N LYS A 290 9.99 -59.81 11.52
CA LYS A 290 10.66 -59.21 12.67
C LYS A 290 10.85 -57.71 12.41
N PRO A 291 10.51 -56.85 13.39
CA PRO A 291 10.69 -55.42 13.23
C PRO A 291 12.18 -55.04 13.13
N ASP A 292 12.51 -54.10 12.25
CA ASP A 292 13.89 -53.68 12.00
C ASP A 292 14.48 -52.92 13.22
N MET A 293 15.52 -53.49 13.85
CA MET A 293 16.19 -52.93 15.05
C MET A 293 16.89 -51.58 14.79
N LYS A 294 17.25 -51.25 13.53
CA LYS A 294 17.79 -49.91 13.24
C LYS A 294 16.70 -48.85 13.29
N TYR A 295 15.49 -49.20 12.87
CA TYR A 295 14.30 -48.39 13.07
C TYR A 295 14.09 -48.14 14.57
N SER A 296 14.17 -49.18 15.41
CA SER A 296 13.91 -49.07 16.86
C SER A 296 14.87 -48.14 17.62
N SER A 297 16.14 -48.01 17.21
CA SER A 297 17.11 -47.10 17.86
C SER A 297 16.84 -45.62 17.59
N ARG A 298 16.52 -45.23 16.33
CA ARG A 298 15.96 -43.92 15.99
C ARG A 298 14.56 -43.72 16.61
N THR A 299 13.82 -44.81 16.83
CA THR A 299 12.47 -44.82 17.42
C THR A 299 12.46 -44.44 18.90
N VAL A 300 13.48 -44.77 19.71
CA VAL A 300 13.50 -44.33 21.13
C VAL A 300 13.72 -42.82 21.24
N THR A 301 14.61 -42.26 20.41
CA THR A 301 14.84 -40.81 20.34
C THR A 301 13.64 -40.08 19.73
N LYS A 302 13.05 -40.62 18.64
CA LYS A 302 11.80 -40.11 18.07
C LYS A 302 10.64 -40.24 19.05
N ARG A 303 10.50 -41.31 19.84
CA ARG A 303 9.42 -41.51 20.82
C ARG A 303 9.47 -40.46 21.94
N ASN A 304 10.65 -40.19 22.48
CA ASN A 304 10.82 -39.11 23.47
C ASN A 304 10.57 -37.73 22.85
N TRP A 305 10.96 -37.52 21.58
CA TRP A 305 10.65 -36.30 20.85
C TRP A 305 9.15 -36.15 20.56
N ILE A 306 8.47 -37.22 20.12
CA ILE A 306 7.03 -37.29 19.86
C ILE A 306 6.23 -37.08 21.13
N GLU A 307 6.61 -37.70 22.25
CA GLU A 307 5.94 -37.51 23.53
C GLU A 307 6.08 -36.04 23.99
N ARG A 308 7.26 -35.45 23.76
CA ARG A 308 7.50 -34.03 24.01
C ARG A 308 6.72 -33.12 23.06
N GLU A 309 6.61 -33.46 21.78
CA GLU A 309 5.84 -32.68 20.82
C GLU A 309 4.34 -32.84 20.97
N LEU A 310 3.84 -34.01 21.32
CA LEU A 310 2.45 -34.20 21.70
C LEU A 310 2.13 -33.36 22.94
N LEU A 311 3.03 -33.33 23.94
CA LEU A 311 2.89 -32.43 25.09
C LEU A 311 2.93 -30.95 24.68
N ASN A 312 3.82 -30.55 23.76
CA ASN A 312 3.86 -29.18 23.23
C ASN A 312 2.60 -28.83 22.42
N ILE A 313 2.08 -29.73 21.60
CA ILE A 313 0.86 -29.56 20.80
C ILE A 313 -0.35 -29.46 21.74
N ILE A 314 -0.42 -30.35 22.74
CA ILE A 314 -1.45 -30.33 23.77
C ILE A 314 -1.37 -29.02 24.58
N ASP A 315 -0.18 -28.54 24.95
CA ASP A 315 0.01 -27.26 25.64
C ASP A 315 -0.34 -26.06 24.74
N LYS A 316 0.08 -26.06 23.46
CA LYS A 316 -0.30 -25.05 22.45
C LYS A 316 -1.81 -24.98 22.24
N HIS A 317 -2.50 -26.13 22.26
CA HIS A 317 -3.95 -26.20 22.02
C HIS A 317 -4.80 -25.99 23.27
N LEU A 318 -4.38 -26.47 24.45
CA LEU A 318 -5.15 -26.32 25.70
C LEU A 318 -4.90 -24.98 26.39
N THR A 319 -3.73 -24.38 26.24
CA THR A 319 -3.30 -23.25 27.09
C THR A 319 -3.41 -21.88 26.42
N SER A 320 -3.53 -21.75 25.08
CA SER A 320 -3.23 -20.44 24.44
C SER A 320 -3.99 -20.03 23.16
N GLY A 321 -4.59 -20.94 22.38
CA GLY A 321 -5.00 -20.61 21.00
C GLY A 321 -6.18 -19.64 20.78
N ARG A 322 -7.07 -19.40 21.76
CA ARG A 322 -8.21 -18.46 21.59
C ARG A 322 -8.08 -17.18 22.42
N TYR A 323 -7.49 -17.26 23.61
CA TYR A 323 -7.34 -16.11 24.50
C TYR A 323 -6.21 -15.18 24.05
N LEU A 324 -5.04 -15.71 23.66
CA LEU A 324 -3.97 -14.85 23.11
C LEU A 324 -4.35 -14.19 21.79
N ASN A 325 -5.15 -14.85 20.94
CA ASN A 325 -5.46 -14.32 19.60
C ASN A 325 -6.38 -13.10 19.62
N ASN A 326 -7.39 -13.06 20.50
CA ASN A 326 -8.19 -11.85 20.70
C ASN A 326 -7.34 -10.73 21.31
N ASP A 327 -6.46 -11.06 22.25
CA ASP A 327 -5.56 -10.09 22.87
C ASP A 327 -4.59 -9.47 21.86
N ILE A 328 -4.07 -10.22 20.87
CA ILE A 328 -3.18 -9.69 19.82
C ILE A 328 -3.93 -8.68 18.94
N TYR A 329 -5.14 -8.99 18.49
CA TYR A 329 -5.95 -8.06 17.69
C TYR A 329 -6.33 -6.81 18.48
N ASP A 330 -6.74 -6.97 19.74
CA ASP A 330 -7.01 -5.85 20.64
C ASP A 330 -5.75 -5.01 20.89
N HIS A 331 -4.57 -5.64 20.99
CA HIS A 331 -3.30 -4.93 21.13
C HIS A 331 -2.95 -4.12 19.89
N VAL A 332 -3.06 -4.72 18.69
CA VAL A 332 -2.72 -4.09 17.41
C VAL A 332 -3.71 -2.98 17.05
N SER A 333 -5.00 -3.19 17.29
CA SER A 333 -6.05 -2.20 16.99
C SER A 333 -5.95 -0.91 17.82
N ARG A 334 -5.33 -0.98 19.01
CA ARG A 334 -5.01 0.19 19.85
C ARG A 334 -3.80 1.00 19.37
N ALA A 335 -3.17 0.64 18.25
CA ALA A 335 -2.05 1.41 17.70
C ALA A 335 -2.51 2.76 17.13
N ASP A 336 -1.91 3.85 17.59
CA ASP A 336 -2.23 5.21 17.13
C ASP A 336 -1.27 5.75 16.08
N THR A 337 -0.04 5.25 16.05
CA THR A 337 1.00 5.67 15.11
C THR A 337 1.58 4.45 14.39
N PHE A 338 2.22 4.70 13.25
CA PHE A 338 2.94 3.68 12.50
C PHE A 338 4.02 2.99 13.36
N ASP A 339 4.82 3.75 14.12
CA ASP A 339 5.86 3.20 14.99
C ASP A 339 5.26 2.36 16.13
N SER A 340 4.14 2.80 16.71
CA SER A 340 3.44 2.02 17.75
C SER A 340 2.88 0.71 17.17
N LEU A 341 2.36 0.73 15.95
CA LEU A 341 1.88 -0.47 15.27
C LEU A 341 3.03 -1.46 15.07
N ILE A 342 4.16 -1.00 14.54
CA ILE A 342 5.34 -1.82 14.27
C ILE A 342 5.82 -2.53 15.54
N GLN A 343 5.93 -1.80 16.66
CA GLN A 343 6.30 -2.38 17.95
C GLN A 343 5.31 -3.46 18.39
N ARG A 344 4.00 -3.21 18.29
CA ARG A 344 2.97 -4.18 18.70
C ARG A 344 2.95 -5.44 17.82
N ILE A 345 3.18 -5.28 16.51
CA ILE A 345 3.32 -6.40 15.58
C ILE A 345 4.56 -7.23 15.96
N HIS A 346 5.66 -6.56 16.28
CA HIS A 346 6.88 -7.23 16.73
C HIS A 346 6.69 -7.98 18.06
N ASP A 347 6.17 -7.33 19.09
CA ASP A 347 5.96 -7.94 20.41
C ASP A 347 5.02 -9.15 20.33
N SER A 348 3.98 -9.06 19.50
CA SER A 348 3.09 -10.21 19.27
C SER A 348 3.76 -11.35 18.50
N ALA A 349 4.78 -11.08 17.68
CA ALA A 349 5.54 -12.11 17.00
C ALA A 349 6.35 -12.98 17.97
N GLU A 350 6.70 -12.49 19.18
CA GLU A 350 7.41 -13.30 20.20
C GLU A 350 6.60 -14.53 20.65
N SER A 351 5.28 -14.48 20.50
CA SER A 351 4.41 -15.63 20.75
C SER A 351 4.60 -16.75 19.73
N LEU A 352 5.09 -16.44 18.54
CA LEU A 352 5.47 -17.42 17.53
C LEU A 352 6.81 -18.05 17.94
N GLN A 353 6.89 -19.38 17.91
CA GLN A 353 8.10 -20.12 18.27
C GLN A 353 9.00 -20.41 17.06
N GLY A 354 10.25 -20.78 17.32
CA GLY A 354 11.19 -21.32 16.34
C GLY A 354 11.96 -20.31 15.46
N TRP A 355 11.43 -19.10 15.26
CA TRP A 355 12.15 -18.06 14.52
C TRP A 355 13.20 -17.34 15.38
N TYR A 356 14.29 -16.90 14.74
CA TYR A 356 15.33 -16.07 15.37
C TYR A 356 15.40 -14.65 14.79
N ARG A 357 14.90 -14.42 13.58
CA ARG A 357 14.81 -13.09 12.96
C ARG A 357 13.52 -12.98 12.14
N ILE A 358 12.94 -11.79 12.13
CA ILE A 358 11.73 -11.47 11.36
C ILE A 358 11.95 -10.19 10.54
N ALA A 359 11.46 -10.21 9.31
CA ALA A 359 11.37 -9.02 8.47
C ALA A 359 9.96 -8.82 7.92
N ILE A 360 9.50 -7.57 7.88
CA ILE A 360 8.25 -7.17 7.22
C ILE A 360 8.59 -6.14 6.15
N CYS A 361 8.16 -6.44 4.93
CA CYS A 361 8.44 -5.62 3.74
C CYS A 361 7.12 -5.16 3.14
N LEU A 362 6.87 -3.85 3.09
CA LEU A 362 5.69 -3.26 2.48
C LEU A 362 5.97 -2.78 1.06
N CYS A 363 4.98 -2.90 0.18
CA CYS A 363 5.04 -2.31 -1.15
C CYS A 363 5.18 -0.78 -1.06
N SER A 364 5.94 -0.12 -1.92
CA SER A 364 6.08 1.35 -1.88
C SER A 364 4.76 2.11 -2.01
N ASP A 365 3.78 1.49 -2.67
CA ASP A 365 2.41 2.00 -2.86
C ASP A 365 1.40 1.46 -1.84
N TRP A 366 1.87 0.82 -0.74
CA TRP A 366 0.98 0.22 0.26
C TRP A 366 0.00 1.22 0.87
N ARG A 367 0.34 2.52 0.93
CA ARG A 367 -0.49 3.61 1.49
C ARG A 367 -1.67 4.01 0.59
N PHE A 368 -1.78 3.50 -0.63
CA PHE A 368 -2.70 3.91 -1.71
C PHE A 368 -2.65 5.40 -2.05
N ASP A 369 -3.21 5.75 -3.21
CA ASP A 369 -3.44 7.14 -3.59
C ASP A 369 -4.61 7.69 -2.78
N PHE A 370 -4.37 8.68 -1.92
CA PHE A 370 -5.43 9.27 -1.09
C PHE A 370 -6.51 9.98 -1.90
N ASP A 371 -6.25 10.36 -3.16
CA ASP A 371 -7.27 10.88 -4.07
C ASP A 371 -8.10 9.79 -4.74
N ARG A 372 -7.59 8.55 -4.77
CA ARG A 372 -8.23 7.38 -5.40
C ARG A 372 -8.12 6.14 -4.50
N PRO A 373 -8.76 6.13 -3.31
CA PRO A 373 -8.63 5.07 -2.30
C PRO A 373 -9.15 3.70 -2.78
N GLU A 374 -9.94 3.65 -3.85
CA GLU A 374 -10.40 2.43 -4.50
C GLU A 374 -9.30 1.72 -5.32
N ILE A 375 -8.24 2.44 -5.68
CA ILE A 375 -7.10 1.92 -6.42
C ILE A 375 -6.06 1.44 -5.43
N TYR A 376 -5.92 0.12 -5.33
CA TYR A 376 -4.91 -0.55 -4.53
C TYR A 376 -4.39 -1.77 -5.27
N ARG A 377 -3.16 -2.19 -4.92
CA ARG A 377 -2.48 -3.33 -5.51
C ARG A 377 -3.21 -4.63 -5.16
N ARG A 378 -3.52 -5.44 -6.17
CA ARG A 378 -4.20 -6.76 -6.04
C ARG A 378 -3.39 -7.93 -6.55
N GLU A 379 -2.33 -7.64 -7.31
CA GLU A 379 -1.44 -8.65 -7.90
C GLU A 379 0.01 -8.20 -7.80
N GLY A 380 0.89 -9.14 -7.47
CA GLY A 380 2.33 -8.93 -7.37
C GLY A 380 2.76 -7.94 -6.29
N PHE A 381 4.02 -7.53 -6.37
CA PHE A 381 4.66 -6.60 -5.45
C PHE A 381 5.21 -5.39 -6.22
N SER A 382 5.49 -4.28 -5.54
CA SER A 382 6.07 -3.10 -6.18
C SER A 382 7.56 -3.30 -6.47
N ASP A 383 8.07 -2.66 -7.54
CA ASP A 383 9.50 -2.74 -7.92
C ASP A 383 10.44 -2.27 -6.80
N THR A 384 9.94 -1.34 -5.98
CA THR A 384 10.61 -0.85 -4.77
C THR A 384 9.80 -1.24 -3.55
N MET A 385 10.45 -1.79 -2.53
CA MET A 385 9.85 -2.22 -1.27
C MET A 385 10.37 -1.35 -0.12
N GLN A 386 9.64 -1.35 0.99
CA GLN A 386 10.02 -0.70 2.25
C GLN A 386 10.17 -1.76 3.33
N LEU A 387 11.38 -1.95 3.84
CA LEU A 387 11.66 -2.74 5.04
C LEU A 387 11.18 -1.92 6.24
N VAL A 388 10.21 -2.45 7.00
CA VAL A 388 9.60 -1.73 8.14
C VAL A 388 9.86 -2.43 9.47
N ILE A 389 10.14 -3.73 9.43
CA ILE A 389 10.67 -4.51 10.55
C ILE A 389 11.87 -5.30 10.02
N ASP A 390 12.97 -5.28 10.75
CA ASP A 390 14.10 -6.19 10.58
C ASP A 390 14.76 -6.41 11.95
N ASN A 391 14.14 -7.28 12.72
CA ASN A 391 14.51 -7.48 14.11
C ASN A 391 15.06 -8.88 14.30
N ASN A 392 16.26 -8.94 14.88
CA ASN A 392 16.72 -10.14 15.54
C ASN A 392 15.94 -10.26 16.86
N ARG A 393 15.54 -11.48 17.25
CA ARG A 393 14.74 -11.74 18.46
C ARG A 393 15.32 -11.10 19.73
N TYR A 394 16.63 -10.79 19.72
CA TYR A 394 17.36 -10.22 20.85
C TYR A 394 17.83 -8.76 20.67
N ALA A 395 17.58 -8.12 19.51
CA ALA A 395 17.98 -6.72 19.27
C ALA A 395 17.11 -6.09 18.15
N PRO A 396 16.13 -5.24 18.48
CA PRO A 396 15.30 -4.57 17.49
C PRO A 396 16.09 -3.45 16.80
N ASN A 397 16.02 -3.39 15.47
CA ASN A 397 16.61 -2.32 14.68
C ASN A 397 15.50 -1.61 13.90
N ILE A 398 15.12 -0.41 14.34
CA ILE A 398 14.04 0.35 13.70
C ILE A 398 14.68 1.45 12.86
N GLY A 399 14.85 1.12 11.58
CA GLY A 399 15.10 2.08 10.52
C GLY A 399 14.35 1.61 9.28
N SER A 400 13.41 2.42 8.79
CA SER A 400 12.77 2.12 7.51
C SER A 400 13.79 2.27 6.39
N GLN A 401 13.99 1.21 5.61
CA GLN A 401 14.90 1.24 4.46
C GLN A 401 14.15 0.86 3.19
N SER A 402 14.34 1.63 2.14
CA SER A 402 13.84 1.28 0.81
C SER A 402 14.84 0.39 0.07
N PHE A 403 14.35 -0.60 -0.67
CA PHE A 403 15.18 -1.52 -1.43
C PHE A 403 14.45 -2.05 -2.68
N PRO A 404 15.15 -2.46 -3.75
CA PRO A 404 14.52 -3.05 -4.93
C PRO A 404 14.03 -4.48 -4.65
N ILE A 405 12.87 -4.85 -5.19
CA ILE A 405 12.28 -6.19 -5.02
C ILE A 405 13.21 -7.33 -5.47
N THR A 406 14.12 -7.03 -6.41
CA THR A 406 15.14 -7.97 -6.89
C THR A 406 16.03 -8.52 -5.77
N HIS A 407 16.24 -7.76 -4.69
CA HIS A 407 17.04 -8.20 -3.54
C HIS A 407 16.29 -9.17 -2.62
N LEU A 408 14.95 -9.19 -2.71
CA LEU A 408 14.04 -9.89 -1.80
C LEU A 408 14.12 -9.43 -0.33
N LEU A 409 15.31 -9.38 0.27
CA LEU A 409 15.56 -8.84 1.60
C LEU A 409 16.94 -8.15 1.58
N PRO A 410 17.08 -6.92 2.11
CA PRO A 410 18.37 -6.20 2.10
C PRO A 410 19.54 -6.95 2.73
N MET A 411 19.26 -7.76 3.76
CA MET A 411 20.27 -8.56 4.46
C MET A 411 20.88 -9.67 3.59
N LEU A 412 20.11 -10.20 2.63
CA LEU A 412 20.61 -11.25 1.74
C LEU A 412 21.63 -10.72 0.72
N GLU A 413 21.78 -9.40 0.57
CA GLU A 413 22.83 -8.80 -0.27
C GLU A 413 24.15 -8.54 0.50
N GLN A 414 24.18 -8.78 1.81
CA GLN A 414 25.38 -8.64 2.64
C GLN A 414 26.12 -9.99 2.75
N GLU A 415 27.36 -10.01 3.23
CA GLU A 415 28.05 -11.28 3.52
C GLU A 415 27.35 -12.03 4.67
N HIS A 416 26.93 -13.27 4.41
CA HIS A 416 26.31 -14.13 5.42
C HIS A 416 26.55 -15.63 5.13
N SER A 417 26.29 -16.46 6.13
CA SER A 417 26.19 -17.92 5.94
C SER A 417 24.83 -18.27 5.35
N PRO A 418 24.70 -19.38 4.58
CA PRO A 418 23.43 -19.81 4.02
C PRO A 418 22.30 -19.82 5.06
N VAL A 419 21.16 -19.23 4.71
CA VAL A 419 20.00 -19.13 5.60
C VAL A 419 18.80 -19.93 5.10
N LEU A 420 17.92 -20.27 6.03
CA LEU A 420 16.57 -20.75 5.77
C LEU A 420 15.58 -19.62 6.07
N VAL A 421 14.84 -19.20 5.05
CA VAL A 421 13.85 -18.13 5.16
C VAL A 421 12.52 -18.59 4.59
N THR A 422 11.44 -18.44 5.33
CA THR A 422 10.09 -18.58 4.79
C THR A 422 9.52 -17.20 4.46
N ILE A 423 8.77 -17.10 3.37
CA ILE A 423 8.13 -15.86 2.94
C ILE A 423 6.66 -16.13 2.66
N SER A 424 5.81 -15.22 3.14
CA SER A 424 4.36 -15.26 2.92
C SER A 424 3.82 -13.87 2.60
N ALA A 425 2.80 -13.81 1.74
CA ALA A 425 2.18 -12.55 1.42
C ALA A 425 1.51 -11.93 2.66
N LEU A 426 1.61 -10.62 2.77
CA LEU A 426 0.92 -9.79 3.73
C LEU A 426 -0.18 -9.03 2.99
N ASN A 427 -1.41 -9.50 3.11
CA ASN A 427 -2.56 -8.95 2.41
C ASN A 427 -3.77 -8.81 3.35
N ASN A 428 -4.68 -7.89 3.01
CA ASN A 428 -5.93 -7.69 3.71
C ASN A 428 -7.07 -7.77 2.70
N GLY A 429 -7.78 -8.91 2.70
CA GLY A 429 -8.69 -9.26 1.61
C GLY A 429 -7.95 -9.27 0.27
N GLU A 430 -8.46 -8.51 -0.71
CA GLU A 430 -7.90 -8.41 -2.05
C GLU A 430 -6.66 -7.50 -2.17
N GLN A 431 -6.34 -6.71 -1.13
CA GLN A 431 -5.23 -5.76 -1.16
C GLN A 431 -3.92 -6.42 -0.72
N ILE A 432 -2.90 -6.35 -1.58
CA ILE A 432 -1.53 -6.75 -1.24
C ILE A 432 -0.81 -5.56 -0.60
N LEU A 433 -0.39 -5.73 0.66
CA LEU A 433 0.38 -4.73 1.40
C LEU A 433 1.89 -4.97 1.27
N GLY A 434 2.31 -6.23 1.11
CA GLY A 434 3.71 -6.61 1.08
C GLY A 434 3.89 -8.09 1.41
N TYR A 435 5.00 -8.47 2.04
CA TYR A 435 5.25 -9.82 2.55
C TYR A 435 5.97 -9.82 3.89
N THR A 436 5.84 -10.92 4.61
CA THR A 436 6.58 -11.23 5.84
C THR A 436 7.63 -12.28 5.53
N ALA A 437 8.77 -12.19 6.22
CA ALA A 437 9.87 -13.14 6.08
C ALA A 437 10.37 -13.57 7.46
N PHE A 438 10.47 -14.88 7.69
CA PHE A 438 10.92 -15.46 8.96
C PHE A 438 12.16 -16.32 8.74
N TYR A 439 13.15 -16.14 9.60
CA TYR A 439 14.41 -16.87 9.58
C TYR A 439 14.43 -17.94 10.67
N TYR A 440 14.85 -19.15 10.28
CA TYR A 440 14.89 -20.32 11.15
C TYR A 440 16.29 -20.94 11.20
N SER A 441 16.66 -21.47 12.36
CA SER A 441 17.95 -22.16 12.54
C SER A 441 18.00 -23.52 11.86
N ASP A 442 16.84 -24.15 11.73
CA ASP A 442 16.61 -25.50 11.23
C ASP A 442 15.16 -25.63 10.77
N VAL A 443 14.89 -26.67 9.98
CA VAL A 443 13.56 -26.91 9.40
C VAL A 443 12.53 -27.32 10.45
N ASP A 444 12.93 -28.05 11.50
CA ASP A 444 12.03 -28.49 12.58
C ASP A 444 11.51 -27.31 13.42
N SER A 445 12.20 -26.18 13.38
CA SER A 445 11.79 -24.92 14.02
C SER A 445 10.78 -24.12 13.20
N ILE A 446 10.52 -24.47 11.94
CA ILE A 446 9.49 -23.80 11.14
C ILE A 446 8.14 -24.04 11.82
N ASN A 447 7.44 -22.97 12.19
CA ASN A 447 6.11 -23.06 12.77
C ASN A 447 5.12 -22.24 11.93
N TYR A 448 4.48 -22.91 10.97
CA TYR A 448 3.53 -22.35 10.02
C TYR A 448 2.10 -22.82 10.32
N ASP A 449 1.71 -22.65 11.59
CA ASP A 449 0.42 -23.11 12.12
C ASP A 449 -0.69 -22.03 12.03
N ALA A 450 -1.85 -22.34 12.59
CA ALA A 450 -2.96 -21.40 12.68
C ALA A 450 -2.61 -20.12 13.47
N GLN A 451 -1.62 -20.14 14.37
CA GLN A 451 -1.19 -18.96 15.12
C GLN A 451 -0.42 -18.00 14.22
N PHE A 452 0.51 -18.52 13.40
CA PHE A 452 1.19 -17.72 12.38
C PHE A 452 0.19 -17.02 11.46
N MET A 453 -0.81 -17.77 10.97
CA MET A 453 -1.85 -17.23 10.09
C MET A 453 -2.63 -16.10 10.73
N ASN A 454 -3.06 -16.29 11.98
CA ASN A 454 -3.78 -15.26 12.72
C ASN A 454 -2.90 -14.04 12.96
N TRP A 455 -1.63 -14.23 13.29
CA TRP A 455 -0.67 -13.15 13.45
C TRP A 455 -0.47 -12.37 12.15
N ASN A 456 -0.24 -13.04 11.02
CA ASN A 456 -0.03 -12.39 9.71
C ASN A 456 -1.27 -11.59 9.27
N ASN A 457 -2.47 -12.15 9.46
CA ASN A 457 -3.73 -11.46 9.21
C ASN A 457 -3.95 -10.25 10.12
N THR A 458 -3.54 -10.36 11.39
CA THR A 458 -3.65 -9.26 12.36
C THR A 458 -2.66 -8.14 12.04
N ALA A 459 -1.43 -8.48 11.64
CA ALA A 459 -0.45 -7.52 11.15
C ALA A 459 -0.98 -6.76 9.93
N ALA A 460 -1.52 -7.47 8.92
CA ALA A 460 -2.12 -6.86 7.74
C ALA A 460 -3.30 -5.93 8.08
N SER A 461 -4.16 -6.34 9.01
CA SER A 461 -5.28 -5.54 9.51
C SER A 461 -4.80 -4.28 10.24
N GLY A 462 -3.73 -4.38 11.02
CA GLY A 462 -3.08 -3.25 11.66
C GLY A 462 -2.60 -2.19 10.67
N PHE A 463 -1.92 -2.60 9.60
CA PHE A 463 -1.51 -1.67 8.53
C PHE A 463 -2.72 -1.03 7.85
N ARG A 464 -3.80 -1.79 7.63
CA ARG A 464 -5.05 -1.27 7.07
C ARG A 464 -5.69 -0.22 7.98
N LEU A 465 -5.64 -0.38 9.31
CA LEU A 465 -6.12 0.61 10.27
C LEU A 465 -5.33 1.92 10.21
N ILE A 466 -3.99 1.85 10.18
CA ILE A 466 -3.13 3.04 10.01
C ILE A 466 -3.43 3.75 8.70
N GLN A 467 -3.59 2.98 7.62
CA GLN A 467 -3.94 3.52 6.32
C GLN A 467 -5.30 4.25 6.33
N GLN A 468 -6.31 3.70 7.02
CA GLN A 468 -7.60 4.38 7.19
C GLN A 468 -7.48 5.67 8.01
N LYS A 469 -6.67 5.67 9.09
CA LYS A 469 -6.40 6.89 9.89
C LYS A 469 -5.77 8.00 9.03
N LEU A 470 -4.74 7.67 8.25
CA LEU A 470 -4.08 8.61 7.35
C LEU A 470 -5.05 9.19 6.29
N TYR A 471 -5.92 8.35 5.73
CA TYR A 471 -6.93 8.80 4.77
C TYR A 471 -7.97 9.74 5.41
N GLN A 472 -8.40 9.47 6.66
CA GLN A 472 -9.31 10.37 7.38
C GLN A 472 -8.66 11.73 7.65
N GLU A 473 -7.39 11.76 8.07
CA GLU A 473 -6.64 13.00 8.26
C GLU A 473 -6.50 13.79 6.94
N TYR A 474 -6.18 13.11 5.84
CA TYR A 474 -6.13 13.72 4.51
C TYR A 474 -7.47 14.36 4.14
N LYS A 475 -8.57 13.63 4.32
CA LYS A 475 -9.93 14.12 4.04
C LYS A 475 -10.29 15.31 4.91
N GLN A 476 -9.94 15.30 6.19
CA GLN A 476 -10.14 16.44 7.08
C GLN A 476 -9.39 17.68 6.59
N ARG A 477 -8.10 17.54 6.24
CA ARG A 477 -7.30 18.66 5.70
C ARG A 477 -7.88 19.21 4.39
N LYS A 478 -8.28 18.33 3.47
CA LYS A 478 -8.90 18.71 2.20
C LYS A 478 -10.24 19.42 2.41
N ASN A 479 -11.07 18.92 3.32
CA ASN A 479 -12.34 19.55 3.68
C ASN A 479 -12.14 20.93 4.32
N ILE A 480 -11.13 21.10 5.19
CA ILE A 480 -10.80 22.41 5.78
C ILE A 480 -10.41 23.39 4.67
N ALA A 481 -9.57 22.98 3.72
CA ALA A 481 -9.18 23.82 2.59
C ALA A 481 -10.38 24.24 1.73
N PHE A 482 -11.30 23.31 1.41
CA PHE A 482 -12.55 23.65 0.72
C PHE A 482 -13.50 24.53 1.54
N SER A 483 -13.47 24.42 2.87
CA SER A 483 -14.33 25.21 3.75
C SER A 483 -13.87 26.65 3.96
N THR A 484 -12.61 26.97 3.62
CA THR A 484 -11.99 28.28 3.89
C THR A 484 -11.59 29.06 2.63
N ILE A 485 -11.55 28.42 1.46
CA ILE A 485 -11.20 29.04 0.17
C ILE A 485 -12.43 29.07 -0.74
N ASP A 486 -12.63 30.18 -1.46
CA ASP A 486 -13.60 30.30 -2.54
C ASP A 486 -13.03 29.63 -3.80
N PRO A 487 -13.65 28.55 -4.32
CA PRO A 487 -13.08 27.76 -5.41
C PRO A 487 -13.05 28.49 -6.76
N THR A 488 -13.88 29.52 -6.93
CA THR A 488 -14.00 30.29 -8.18
C THR A 488 -12.85 31.27 -8.33
N THR A 489 -12.49 31.94 -7.23
CA THR A 489 -11.49 33.01 -7.21
C THR A 489 -10.14 32.54 -6.71
N GLY A 490 -10.08 31.46 -5.90
CA GLY A 490 -8.89 31.01 -5.19
C GLY A 490 -8.45 31.95 -4.07
N PHE A 491 -9.37 32.80 -3.55
CA PHE A 491 -9.17 33.64 -2.37
C PHE A 491 -9.83 33.01 -1.15
N TYR A 492 -9.60 33.54 0.05
CA TYR A 492 -10.36 33.10 1.23
C TYR A 492 -11.85 33.36 1.01
N ASN A 493 -12.71 32.41 1.39
CA ASN A 493 -14.14 32.67 1.47
C ASN A 493 -14.47 33.43 2.77
N GLN A 494 -15.73 33.82 2.97
CA GLN A 494 -16.14 34.57 4.17
C GLN A 494 -15.70 33.91 5.49
N ARG A 495 -15.81 32.58 5.60
CA ARG A 495 -15.39 31.84 6.79
C ARG A 495 -13.89 31.88 6.98
N GLY A 496 -13.12 31.51 5.94
CA GLY A 496 -11.66 31.52 5.99
C GLY A 496 -11.09 32.91 6.27
N PHE A 497 -11.72 33.96 5.76
CA PHE A 497 -11.35 35.35 6.02
C PHE A 497 -11.48 35.73 7.50
N PHE A 498 -12.59 35.36 8.14
CA PHE A 498 -12.78 35.65 9.56
C PHE A 498 -11.85 34.81 10.44
N GLU A 499 -11.61 33.54 10.12
CA GLU A 499 -10.60 32.71 10.81
C GLU A 499 -9.20 33.34 10.70
N LEU A 500 -8.84 33.85 9.51
CA LEU A 500 -7.59 34.55 9.27
C LEU A 500 -7.48 35.84 10.11
N LEU A 501 -8.53 36.64 10.17
CA LEU A 501 -8.59 37.84 11.02
C LEU A 501 -8.40 37.51 12.51
N SER A 502 -8.88 36.35 12.98
CA SER A 502 -8.67 35.89 14.36
C SER A 502 -7.24 35.44 14.65
N SER A 503 -6.57 34.86 13.66
CA SER A 503 -5.18 34.38 13.79
C SER A 503 -4.13 35.50 13.79
N ARG A 504 -4.54 36.72 13.43
CA ARG A 504 -3.67 37.89 13.29
C ARG A 504 -3.40 38.55 14.64
N ASN A 505 -2.13 38.52 15.06
CA ASN A 505 -1.65 39.03 16.35
C ASN A 505 -1.43 40.56 16.37
N GLU A 506 -1.55 41.25 15.24
CA GLU A 506 -1.29 42.69 15.15
C GLU A 506 -2.34 43.50 15.94
N SER A 507 -1.99 44.65 16.53
CA SER A 507 -2.97 45.49 17.25
C SER A 507 -3.93 46.23 16.33
N GLU A 508 -3.49 46.54 15.10
CA GLU A 508 -4.26 47.30 14.10
C GLU A 508 -3.98 46.80 12.68
N CYS A 509 -5.03 46.71 11.86
CA CYS A 509 -4.94 46.35 10.45
C CYS A 509 -5.76 47.31 9.58
N ILE A 510 -5.27 47.57 8.37
CA ILE A 510 -6.03 48.34 7.37
C ILE A 510 -6.94 47.35 6.65
N PHE A 511 -8.23 47.67 6.61
CA PHE A 511 -9.25 46.87 5.96
C PHE A 511 -9.86 47.65 4.82
N TRP A 512 -9.90 47.02 3.65
CA TRP A 512 -10.49 47.57 2.46
C TRP A 512 -11.52 46.60 1.91
N LEU A 513 -12.77 47.04 1.86
CA LEU A 513 -13.84 46.37 1.16
C LEU A 513 -14.03 47.05 -0.18
N PHE A 514 -14.14 46.24 -1.22
CA PHE A 514 -14.53 46.72 -2.52
C PHE A 514 -15.57 45.80 -3.14
N GLY A 515 -16.65 46.42 -3.63
CA GLY A 515 -17.74 45.77 -4.34
C GLY A 515 -17.73 46.18 -5.80
N ILE A 516 -18.12 45.26 -6.67
CA ILE A 516 -18.18 45.47 -8.12
C ILE A 516 -19.63 45.26 -8.55
N TYR A 517 -20.22 46.20 -9.31
CA TYR A 517 -21.55 46.01 -9.91
C TYR A 517 -21.65 46.71 -11.29
N GLU A 518 -22.62 46.27 -12.11
CA GLU A 518 -22.93 46.85 -13.43
C GLU A 518 -24.22 47.70 -13.36
N ASP A 519 -24.23 48.87 -13.99
CA ASP A 519 -25.21 49.97 -13.81
C ASP A 519 -26.65 49.67 -14.29
N ASN A 520 -26.96 48.43 -14.74
CA ASN A 520 -28.20 48.06 -15.43
C ASN A 520 -28.99 46.89 -14.81
N ASP A 521 -28.89 46.65 -13.50
CA ASP A 521 -29.65 45.60 -12.78
C ASP A 521 -29.44 44.15 -13.31
N MET A 522 -28.38 43.89 -14.08
CA MET A 522 -27.95 42.52 -14.41
C MET A 522 -26.69 42.15 -13.62
N LEU A 523 -26.68 40.93 -13.08
CA LEU A 523 -25.49 40.31 -12.49
C LEU A 523 -24.35 40.35 -13.50
N ILE A 524 -23.19 40.82 -13.06
CA ILE A 524 -21.94 40.80 -13.82
C ILE A 524 -21.73 39.42 -14.45
N ALA A 525 -21.39 39.35 -15.74
CA ALA A 525 -21.09 38.09 -16.40
C ALA A 525 -19.91 37.37 -15.68
N GLN A 526 -19.94 36.03 -15.59
CA GLN A 526 -18.88 35.25 -14.91
C GLN A 526 -17.45 35.60 -15.39
N ASN A 527 -17.31 36.00 -16.65
CA ASN A 527 -16.04 36.40 -17.25
C ASN A 527 -15.41 37.62 -16.57
N ASP A 528 -16.22 38.62 -16.19
CA ASP A 528 -15.74 39.84 -15.56
C ASP A 528 -15.32 39.55 -14.10
N TYR A 529 -16.07 38.72 -13.37
CA TYR A 529 -15.69 38.30 -12.01
C TYR A 529 -14.32 37.59 -11.98
N HIS A 530 -14.03 36.77 -13.01
CA HIS A 530 -12.72 36.13 -13.16
C HIS A 530 -11.61 37.13 -13.54
N PHE A 531 -11.90 38.08 -14.43
CA PHE A 531 -10.99 39.16 -14.79
C PHE A 531 -10.57 40.00 -13.57
N PHE A 532 -11.53 40.37 -12.72
CA PHE A 532 -11.27 41.12 -11.50
C PHE A 532 -10.45 40.32 -10.49
N SER A 533 -10.82 39.06 -10.23
CA SER A 533 -10.05 38.20 -9.31
C SER A 533 -8.60 37.98 -9.78
N THR A 534 -8.38 37.87 -11.09
CA THR A 534 -7.04 37.81 -11.68
C THR A 534 -6.28 39.11 -11.47
N THR A 535 -6.90 40.25 -11.72
CA THR A 535 -6.29 41.58 -11.55
C THR A 535 -5.87 41.84 -10.10
N LEU A 536 -6.75 41.49 -9.14
CA LEU A 536 -6.47 41.65 -7.71
C LEU A 536 -5.28 40.83 -7.25
N ARG A 537 -5.17 39.60 -7.77
CA ARG A 537 -4.07 38.68 -7.49
C ARG A 537 -2.75 39.20 -8.03
N LEU A 538 -2.72 39.69 -9.27
CA LEU A 538 -1.50 40.23 -9.89
C LEU A 538 -1.03 41.54 -9.27
N SER A 539 -1.95 42.32 -8.69
CA SER A 539 -1.66 43.59 -8.02
C SER A 539 -1.47 43.48 -6.49
N SER A 540 -1.46 42.25 -5.94
CA SER A 540 -1.35 41.99 -4.51
C SER A 540 0.08 42.12 -4.01
N ASP A 541 0.25 42.76 -2.85
CA ASP A 541 1.51 42.73 -2.09
C ASP A 541 1.59 41.45 -1.22
N PRO A 542 2.80 40.96 -0.86
CA PRO A 542 2.96 39.77 -0.01
C PRO A 542 2.35 39.89 1.40
N ASP A 543 2.12 41.11 1.89
CA ASP A 543 1.53 41.39 3.20
C ASP A 543 0.00 41.61 3.16
N GLU A 544 -0.61 41.41 1.99
CA GLU A 544 -2.06 41.50 1.78
C GLU A 544 -2.72 40.12 1.81
N ASP A 545 -3.78 39.97 2.61
CA ASP A 545 -4.68 38.83 2.54
C ASP A 545 -5.97 39.24 1.85
N ILE A 546 -6.37 38.49 0.82
CA ILE A 546 -7.55 38.77 -0.01
C ILE A 546 -8.63 37.72 0.23
N ALA A 547 -9.87 38.16 0.35
CA ALA A 547 -11.04 37.31 0.46
C ALA A 547 -12.15 37.69 -0.52
N ALA A 548 -12.87 36.69 -1.00
CA ALA A 548 -14.14 36.82 -1.69
C ALA A 548 -15.27 36.56 -0.68
N LEU A 549 -16.05 37.60 -0.38
CA LEU A 549 -17.16 37.52 0.60
C LEU A 549 -18.49 37.13 -0.09
N GLY A 550 -18.49 36.93 -1.41
CA GLY A 550 -19.69 36.65 -2.21
C GLY A 550 -20.47 37.91 -2.60
N ASN A 551 -21.44 37.77 -3.53
CA ASN A 551 -22.22 38.88 -4.10
C ASN A 551 -21.34 40.02 -4.65
N HIS A 552 -20.28 39.68 -5.40
CA HIS A 552 -19.33 40.63 -5.97
C HIS A 552 -18.60 41.53 -4.96
N LEU A 553 -18.57 41.14 -3.69
CA LEU A 553 -17.85 41.81 -2.61
C LEU A 553 -16.54 41.08 -2.30
N PHE A 554 -15.47 41.85 -2.20
CA PHE A 554 -14.15 41.39 -1.85
C PHE A 554 -13.59 42.20 -0.69
N ALA A 555 -12.70 41.58 0.07
CA ALA A 555 -11.99 42.21 1.16
C ALA A 555 -10.48 42.05 0.97
N VAL A 556 -9.73 43.10 1.31
CA VAL A 556 -8.27 43.08 1.44
C VAL A 556 -7.91 43.55 2.83
N VAL A 557 -7.03 42.82 3.48
CA VAL A 557 -6.46 43.19 4.79
C VAL A 557 -4.96 43.36 4.64
N PHE A 558 -4.45 44.49 5.11
CA PHE A 558 -3.04 44.84 5.04
C PHE A 558 -2.45 45.13 6.42
N LYS A 559 -1.21 44.68 6.62
CA LYS A 559 -0.42 44.90 7.85
C LYS A 559 0.09 46.34 7.90
N LYS A 560 -0.21 47.07 8.98
CA LYS A 560 0.02 48.53 9.10
C LYS A 560 1.51 48.94 9.11
N SER A 561 1.84 50.06 8.46
CA SER A 561 2.64 51.16 9.07
C SER A 561 2.42 52.52 8.35
N GLY A 562 2.37 53.63 9.13
CA GLY A 562 2.58 55.02 8.67
C GLY A 562 1.53 55.74 7.79
N ILE A 563 0.60 55.03 7.13
CA ILE A 563 -0.29 55.60 6.09
C ILE A 563 -1.77 55.51 6.53
N SER A 564 -2.60 56.49 6.14
CA SER A 564 -4.04 56.46 6.41
C SER A 564 -4.75 55.39 5.58
N ALA A 565 -5.80 54.75 6.14
CA ALA A 565 -6.55 53.69 5.46
C ALA A 565 -7.10 54.13 4.10
N VAL A 566 -7.57 55.39 4.01
CA VAL A 566 -8.07 56.00 2.77
C VAL A 566 -6.97 56.17 1.72
N SER A 567 -5.79 56.66 2.14
CA SER A 567 -4.66 56.86 1.21
C SER A 567 -4.11 55.53 0.70
N TRP A 568 -4.00 54.54 1.58
CA TRP A 568 -3.56 53.20 1.22
C TRP A 568 -4.55 52.53 0.26
N ALA A 569 -5.85 52.58 0.56
CA ALA A 569 -6.89 52.01 -0.30
C ALA A 569 -6.89 52.65 -1.69
N PHE A 570 -6.71 53.98 -1.79
CA PHE A 570 -6.58 54.66 -3.07
C PHE A 570 -5.36 54.17 -3.86
N GLN A 571 -4.19 54.07 -3.24
CA GLN A 571 -2.98 53.57 -3.88
C GLN A 571 -3.13 52.11 -4.34
N ARG A 572 -3.72 51.27 -3.49
CA ARG A 572 -3.99 49.86 -3.80
C ARG A 572 -4.93 49.71 -4.98
N MET A 573 -6.00 50.49 -5.00
CA MET A 573 -6.97 50.53 -6.11
C MET A 573 -6.30 51.01 -7.39
N LEU A 574 -5.45 52.05 -7.34
CA LEU A 574 -4.70 52.53 -8.49
C LEU A 574 -3.77 51.45 -9.06
N ARG A 575 -3.10 50.65 -8.22
CA ARG A 575 -2.30 49.50 -8.67
C ARG A 575 -3.16 48.45 -9.37
N CYS A 576 -4.32 48.13 -8.78
CA CYS A 576 -5.28 47.20 -9.37
C CYS A 576 -5.71 47.66 -10.76
N MET A 577 -6.07 48.94 -10.91
CA MET A 577 -6.50 49.51 -12.19
C MET A 577 -5.39 49.53 -13.25
N ARG A 578 -4.13 49.80 -12.87
CA ARG A 578 -2.99 49.72 -13.80
C ARG A 578 -2.78 48.31 -14.35
N GLU A 579 -2.91 47.30 -13.49
CA GLU A 579 -2.84 45.91 -13.94
C GLU A 579 -4.05 45.55 -14.81
N ALA A 580 -5.24 46.06 -14.52
CA ALA A 580 -6.41 45.86 -15.37
C ALA A 580 -6.19 46.42 -16.77
N GLU A 581 -5.72 47.68 -16.90
CA GLU A 581 -5.41 48.30 -18.20
C GLU A 581 -4.33 47.53 -18.98
N ARG A 582 -3.36 46.93 -18.28
CA ARG A 582 -2.32 46.10 -18.88
C ARG A 582 -2.88 44.81 -19.47
N LEU A 583 -3.83 44.18 -18.77
CA LEU A 583 -4.48 42.95 -19.23
C LEU A 583 -5.48 43.21 -20.36
N GLN A 584 -6.23 44.31 -20.25
CA GLN A 584 -7.22 44.72 -21.23
C GLN A 584 -7.24 46.25 -21.31
N PRO A 585 -6.76 46.85 -22.42
CA PRO A 585 -6.80 48.30 -22.60
C PRO A 585 -8.23 48.81 -22.49
N LEU A 586 -8.48 49.69 -21.52
CA LEU A 586 -9.75 50.38 -21.36
C LEU A 586 -9.75 51.61 -22.27
N ASP A 587 -10.85 51.87 -22.97
CA ASP A 587 -11.01 53.16 -23.66
C ASP A 587 -11.07 54.29 -22.61
N HIS A 588 -10.55 55.47 -22.94
CA HIS A 588 -10.50 56.64 -22.04
C HIS A 588 -11.89 57.11 -21.56
N HIS A 589 -12.96 56.60 -22.18
CA HIS A 589 -14.37 56.85 -21.86
C HIS A 589 -15.10 55.62 -21.29
N SER A 590 -14.49 54.44 -21.27
CA SER A 590 -15.10 53.24 -20.70
C SER A 590 -15.13 53.35 -19.18
N ARG A 591 -16.34 53.35 -18.61
CA ARG A 591 -16.52 53.24 -17.16
C ARG A 591 -16.20 51.80 -16.77
N PHE A 592 -15.21 51.62 -15.90
CA PHE A 592 -15.05 50.36 -15.19
C PHE A 592 -16.30 50.13 -14.32
N PRO A 593 -16.73 48.87 -14.11
CA PRO A 593 -17.86 48.56 -13.23
C PRO A 593 -17.74 49.30 -11.90
N CYS A 594 -18.85 49.89 -11.44
CA CYS A 594 -18.79 50.88 -10.39
C CYS A 594 -18.30 50.25 -9.08
N VAL A 595 -17.28 50.88 -8.51
CA VAL A 595 -16.57 50.37 -7.34
C VAL A 595 -17.15 51.01 -6.08
N LEU A 596 -17.89 50.23 -5.31
CA LEU A 596 -18.16 50.60 -3.92
C LEU A 596 -16.88 50.37 -3.13
N SER A 597 -16.23 51.42 -2.65
CA SER A 597 -14.99 51.32 -1.87
C SER A 597 -15.21 51.80 -0.44
N ILE A 598 -15.01 50.90 0.52
CA ILE A 598 -15.06 51.22 1.96
C ILE A 598 -13.69 50.86 2.56
N SER A 599 -13.03 51.84 3.17
CA SER A 599 -11.77 51.61 3.89
C SER A 599 -11.92 51.99 5.35
N ALA A 600 -11.36 51.17 6.24
CA ALA A 600 -11.41 51.38 7.68
C ALA A 600 -10.13 50.87 8.37
N LEU A 601 -9.84 51.44 9.53
CA LEU A 601 -8.87 50.88 10.46
C LEU A 601 -9.62 49.90 11.39
N LEU A 602 -9.16 48.65 11.44
CA LEU A 602 -9.65 47.65 12.39
C LEU A 602 -8.66 47.56 13.55
N ASP A 603 -9.14 47.90 14.74
CA ASP A 603 -8.40 48.00 15.99
C ASP A 603 -9.09 47.18 17.09
N GLY A 604 -8.33 46.72 18.08
CA GLY A 604 -8.87 45.97 19.23
C GLY A 604 -8.62 44.46 19.19
N THR A 605 -9.41 43.70 19.94
CA THR A 605 -9.29 42.22 20.01
C THR A 605 -9.69 41.56 18.69
N ALA A 606 -9.28 40.30 18.50
CA ALA A 606 -9.68 39.49 17.35
C ALA A 606 -11.21 39.53 17.10
N GLU A 607 -12.00 39.39 18.16
CA GLU A 607 -13.46 39.41 18.11
C GLU A 607 -14.03 40.79 17.71
N GLN A 608 -13.46 41.88 18.24
CA GLN A 608 -13.86 43.25 17.88
C GLN A 608 -13.58 43.56 16.41
N LYS A 609 -12.43 43.10 15.89
CA LYS A 609 -12.09 43.28 14.47
C LYS A 609 -13.02 42.49 13.56
N GLN A 610 -13.35 41.25 13.93
CA GLN A 610 -14.30 40.43 13.17
C GLN A 610 -15.69 41.06 13.13
N GLN A 611 -16.20 41.52 14.28
CA GLN A 611 -17.50 42.16 14.37
C GLN A 611 -17.57 43.42 13.48
N LYS A 612 -16.57 44.30 13.61
CA LYS A 612 -16.49 45.53 12.80
C LYS A 612 -16.35 45.24 11.30
N ALA A 613 -15.56 44.23 10.92
CA ALA A 613 -15.44 43.81 9.52
C ALA A 613 -16.75 43.23 8.97
N ALA A 614 -17.49 42.45 9.77
CA ALA A 614 -18.78 41.89 9.40
C ALA A 614 -19.86 42.98 9.24
N GLU A 615 -19.92 43.94 10.17
CA GLU A 615 -20.83 45.10 10.10
C GLU A 615 -20.58 45.94 8.83
N LEU A 616 -19.30 46.20 8.51
CA LEU A 616 -18.93 46.94 7.29
C LEU A 616 -19.28 46.15 6.02
N ALA A 617 -19.05 44.83 6.01
CA ALA A 617 -19.40 43.99 4.87
C ALA A 617 -20.91 43.95 4.62
N GLU A 618 -21.71 43.84 5.67
CA GLU A 618 -23.18 43.84 5.57
C GLU A 618 -23.71 45.19 5.10
N ALA A 619 -23.19 46.29 5.66
CA ALA A 619 -23.52 47.64 5.18
C ALA A 619 -23.16 47.84 3.70
N ALA A 620 -22.04 47.25 3.24
CA ALA A 620 -21.65 47.28 1.84
C ALA A 620 -22.63 46.49 0.96
N ARG A 621 -23.04 45.29 1.36
CA ARG A 621 -24.02 44.46 0.63
C ARG A 621 -25.35 45.18 0.48
N GLN A 622 -25.86 45.79 1.56
CA GLN A 622 -27.13 46.53 1.50
C GLN A 622 -27.08 47.70 0.52
N ARG A 623 -25.93 48.40 0.42
CA ARG A 623 -25.71 49.46 -0.57
C ARG A 623 -25.67 48.92 -2.00
N LEU A 624 -25.02 47.78 -2.22
CA LEU A 624 -24.97 47.12 -3.53
C LEU A 624 -26.37 46.66 -3.97
N CYS A 625 -27.19 46.12 -3.06
CA CYS A 625 -28.53 45.60 -3.39
C CYS A 625 -29.61 46.68 -3.55
N SER A 626 -29.47 47.85 -2.93
CA SER A 626 -30.54 48.87 -2.89
C SER A 626 -30.52 49.85 -4.06
N GLY A 627 -29.51 49.78 -4.95
CA GLY A 627 -29.36 50.71 -6.08
C GLY A 627 -29.22 52.19 -5.69
N ASN A 628 -29.19 52.50 -4.39
CA ASN A 628 -29.20 53.85 -3.85
C ASN A 628 -27.76 54.37 -3.79
N GLN A 629 -27.27 54.77 -4.96
CA GLN A 629 -25.90 55.21 -5.16
C GLN A 629 -25.72 56.65 -4.66
N ASP A 630 -24.63 56.89 -3.92
CA ASP A 630 -24.04 58.22 -3.80
C ASP A 630 -23.23 58.50 -5.08
N THR A 631 -23.93 58.55 -6.23
CA THR A 631 -23.35 58.56 -7.60
C THR A 631 -22.21 59.56 -7.71
N LEU A 632 -22.43 60.76 -7.17
CA LEU A 632 -21.47 61.85 -7.22
C LEU A 632 -20.16 61.53 -6.47
N ARG A 633 -20.20 60.79 -5.36
CA ARG A 633 -18.99 60.42 -4.62
C ARG A 633 -18.18 59.36 -5.38
N SER A 634 -18.86 58.37 -5.95
CA SER A 634 -18.24 57.37 -6.81
C SER A 634 -17.64 58.01 -8.06
N ASP A 635 -18.36 58.93 -8.69
CA ASP A 635 -17.89 59.67 -9.87
C ASP A 635 -16.67 60.55 -9.55
N LEU A 636 -16.63 61.19 -8.37
CA LEU A 636 -15.44 61.93 -7.91
C LEU A 636 -14.23 61.02 -7.67
N LEU A 637 -14.44 59.81 -7.14
CA LEU A 637 -13.38 58.82 -6.96
C LEU A 637 -12.85 58.34 -8.32
N TRP A 638 -13.73 58.07 -9.28
CA TRP A 638 -13.36 57.72 -10.64
C TRP A 638 -12.58 58.84 -11.33
N LEU A 639 -13.04 60.09 -11.18
CA LEU A 639 -12.32 61.24 -11.69
C LEU A 639 -10.89 61.29 -11.11
N LYS A 640 -10.74 61.07 -9.80
CA LYS A 640 -9.42 61.02 -9.15
C LYS A 640 -8.56 59.88 -9.70
N ILE A 641 -9.11 58.68 -9.89
CA ILE A 641 -8.39 57.54 -10.47
C ILE A 641 -7.92 57.88 -11.89
N ARG A 642 -8.82 58.42 -12.73
CA ARG A 642 -8.53 58.83 -14.12
C ARG A 642 -7.39 59.84 -14.18
N ILE A 643 -7.41 60.86 -13.31
CA ILE A 643 -6.34 61.85 -13.20
C ILE A 643 -4.98 61.18 -12.94
N TRP A 644 -4.95 60.11 -12.13
CA TRP A 644 -3.71 59.42 -11.74
C TRP A 644 -3.29 58.28 -12.68
N LEU A 645 -4.21 57.74 -13.48
CA LEU A 645 -3.92 56.76 -14.55
C LEU A 645 -3.45 57.44 -15.84
N HIS A 646 -4.12 58.53 -16.24
CA HIS A 646 -3.85 59.24 -17.48
C HIS A 646 -3.58 60.75 -17.26
N PRO A 647 -2.58 61.13 -16.45
CA PRO A 647 -2.29 62.53 -16.18
C PRO A 647 -1.87 63.35 -17.42
N GLU A 648 -1.47 62.68 -18.50
CA GLU A 648 -1.14 63.27 -19.81
C GLU A 648 -2.34 63.80 -20.58
N ALA A 649 -3.55 63.33 -20.24
CA ALA A 649 -4.77 63.75 -20.93
C ALA A 649 -5.06 65.25 -20.69
N ASP A 650 -5.90 65.82 -21.56
CA ASP A 650 -6.41 67.16 -21.36
C ASP A 650 -7.45 67.16 -20.22
N LEU A 651 -6.99 67.57 -19.03
CA LEU A 651 -7.72 67.51 -17.76
C LEU A 651 -8.06 68.93 -17.28
N SER A 652 -8.72 69.71 -18.14
CA SER A 652 -9.22 71.04 -17.75
C SER A 652 -10.37 70.92 -16.74
N VAL A 653 -10.55 71.93 -15.88
CA VAL A 653 -11.65 71.92 -14.89
C VAL A 653 -13.01 71.94 -15.60
N GLU A 654 -13.07 72.60 -16.75
CA GLU A 654 -14.22 72.68 -17.63
C GLU A 654 -14.60 71.30 -18.18
N ASP A 655 -13.63 70.52 -18.66
CA ASP A 655 -13.89 69.19 -19.20
C ASP A 655 -14.29 68.19 -18.11
N MET A 656 -13.59 68.20 -16.97
CA MET A 656 -13.95 67.37 -15.82
C MET A 656 -15.35 67.69 -15.29
N SER A 657 -15.74 68.98 -15.30
CA SER A 657 -17.08 69.40 -14.87
C SER A 657 -18.18 68.98 -15.86
N ARG A 658 -17.87 69.00 -17.17
CA ARG A 658 -18.78 68.57 -18.24
C ARG A 658 -19.05 67.07 -18.18
N GLU A 659 -18.01 66.27 -17.94
CA GLU A 659 -18.09 64.82 -17.77
C GLU A 659 -18.97 64.44 -16.57
N LEU A 660 -18.82 65.15 -15.46
CA LEU A 660 -19.59 64.91 -14.24
C LEU A 660 -20.98 65.57 -14.23
N HIS A 661 -21.36 66.27 -15.31
CA HIS A 661 -22.61 67.02 -15.43
C HIS A 661 -22.85 68.02 -14.27
N ILE A 662 -21.79 68.64 -13.76
CA ILE A 662 -21.84 69.63 -12.67
C ILE A 662 -21.14 70.94 -13.06
N SER A 663 -21.40 72.02 -12.31
CA SER A 663 -20.71 73.29 -12.56
C SER A 663 -19.24 73.24 -12.07
N PRO A 664 -18.30 73.94 -12.73
CA PRO A 664 -16.89 74.03 -12.30
C PRO A 664 -16.72 74.47 -10.83
N THR A 665 -17.54 75.42 -10.38
CA THR A 665 -17.54 75.91 -9.00
C THR A 665 -18.00 74.83 -8.02
N TYR A 666 -18.99 74.03 -8.41
CA TYR A 666 -19.47 72.92 -7.60
C TYR A 666 -18.43 71.80 -7.53
N LEU A 667 -17.80 71.44 -8.66
CA LEU A 667 -16.69 70.49 -8.73
C LEU A 667 -15.54 70.91 -7.79
N HIS A 668 -15.10 72.17 -7.85
CA HIS A 668 -14.03 72.65 -6.97
C HIS A 668 -14.38 72.48 -5.48
N ARG A 669 -15.61 72.87 -5.09
CA ARG A 669 -16.06 72.78 -3.70
C ARG A 669 -16.16 71.33 -3.23
N ILE A 670 -16.77 70.45 -4.03
CA ILE A 670 -17.06 69.09 -3.61
C ILE A 670 -15.83 68.18 -3.68
N TYR A 671 -14.98 68.35 -4.70
CA TYR A 671 -13.71 67.61 -4.81
C TYR A 671 -12.77 67.96 -3.65
N LYS A 672 -12.68 69.25 -3.29
CA LYS A 672 -11.89 69.70 -2.13
C LYS A 672 -12.46 69.21 -0.81
N LYS A 673 -13.79 69.12 -0.69
CA LYS A 673 -14.44 68.55 0.49
C LYS A 673 -14.10 67.07 0.65
N GLU A 674 -14.13 66.30 -0.43
CA GLU A 674 -13.90 64.84 -0.38
C GLU A 674 -12.42 64.46 -0.27
N PHE A 675 -11.53 65.12 -1.01
CA PHE A 675 -10.11 64.73 -1.09
C PHE A 675 -9.13 65.71 -0.44
N GLY A 676 -9.61 66.82 0.13
CA GLY A 676 -8.79 67.84 0.80
C GLY A 676 -8.00 68.77 -0.14
N ILE A 677 -7.92 68.45 -1.43
CA ILE A 677 -7.23 69.22 -2.47
C ILE A 677 -8.17 69.52 -3.64
N SER A 678 -7.84 70.51 -4.49
CA SER A 678 -8.65 70.77 -5.69
C SER A 678 -8.32 69.80 -6.83
N ALA A 679 -9.25 69.54 -7.74
CA ALA A 679 -8.99 68.66 -8.90
C ALA A 679 -7.78 69.13 -9.74
N LYS A 680 -7.65 70.44 -9.98
CA LYS A 680 -6.49 71.04 -10.66
C LYS A 680 -5.17 70.76 -9.94
N GLU A 681 -5.19 70.83 -8.62
CA GLU A 681 -4.03 70.54 -7.77
C GLU A 681 -3.65 69.05 -7.84
N ASP A 682 -4.65 68.17 -7.89
CA ASP A 682 -4.48 66.72 -8.03
C ASP A 682 -3.88 66.34 -9.38
N VAL A 683 -4.31 67.00 -10.47
CA VAL A 683 -3.72 66.85 -11.81
C VAL A 683 -2.24 67.20 -11.79
N ILE A 684 -1.86 68.32 -11.16
CA ILE A 684 -0.45 68.71 -11.03
C ILE A 684 0.32 67.63 -10.27
N LEU A 685 -0.20 67.14 -9.14
CA LEU A 685 0.46 66.09 -8.36
C LEU A 685 0.64 64.80 -9.17
N ALA A 686 -0.39 64.33 -9.86
CA ALA A 686 -0.33 63.15 -10.70
C ALA A 686 0.71 63.28 -11.84
N ARG A 687 0.76 64.44 -12.50
CA ARG A 687 1.76 64.74 -13.53
C ARG A 687 3.19 64.76 -12.97
N ILE A 688 3.41 65.36 -11.80
CA ILE A 688 4.73 65.37 -11.15
C ILE A 688 5.15 63.96 -10.73
N GLU A 689 4.25 63.13 -10.21
CA GLU A 689 4.56 61.75 -9.86
C GLU A 689 4.88 60.90 -11.12
N LYS A 690 4.13 61.04 -12.22
CA LYS A 690 4.48 60.41 -13.50
C LYS A 690 5.85 60.88 -14.00
N ALA A 691 6.16 62.17 -13.86
CA ALA A 691 7.47 62.71 -14.25
C ALA A 691 8.59 62.12 -13.41
N LYS A 692 8.43 61.98 -12.08
CA LYS A 692 9.41 61.31 -11.21
C LYS A 692 9.66 59.87 -11.68
N GLN A 693 8.59 59.13 -11.99
CA GLN A 693 8.71 57.76 -12.50
C GLN A 693 9.50 57.71 -13.81
N LEU A 694 9.12 58.50 -14.81
CA LEU A 694 9.82 58.56 -16.10
C LEU A 694 11.28 59.03 -15.97
N LEU A 695 11.57 59.93 -15.04
CA LEU A 695 12.95 60.37 -14.78
C LEU A 695 13.85 59.25 -14.28
N LEU A 696 13.29 58.28 -13.55
CA LEU A 696 14.01 57.14 -12.97
C LEU A 696 14.03 55.92 -13.90
N SER A 697 12.96 55.68 -14.65
CA SER A 697 12.77 54.47 -15.45
C SER A 697 13.08 54.62 -16.94
N SER A 698 13.26 55.85 -17.45
CA SER A 698 13.45 56.12 -18.88
C SER A 698 14.67 57.00 -19.20
N GLY A 699 15.20 56.85 -20.41
CA GLY A 699 16.28 57.69 -20.96
C GLY A 699 15.81 59.01 -21.58
N PHE A 700 14.52 59.33 -21.52
CA PHE A 700 13.94 60.52 -22.16
C PHE A 700 14.56 61.81 -21.62
N SER A 701 14.71 62.82 -22.48
CA SER A 701 15.08 64.17 -22.10
C SER A 701 14.01 64.81 -21.20
N VAL A 702 14.39 65.86 -20.46
CA VAL A 702 13.46 66.59 -19.59
C VAL A 702 12.28 67.18 -20.39
N ASN A 703 12.51 67.54 -21.66
CA ASN A 703 11.47 68.07 -22.55
C ASN A 703 10.50 66.98 -22.99
N GLU A 704 11.00 65.81 -23.39
CA GLU A 704 10.16 64.66 -23.75
C GLU A 704 9.34 64.16 -22.55
N ILE A 705 9.90 64.21 -21.33
CA ILE A 705 9.16 63.89 -20.11
C ILE A 705 8.05 64.90 -19.84
N ALA A 706 8.30 66.20 -20.05
CA ALA A 706 7.28 67.23 -19.91
C ALA A 706 6.09 66.95 -20.84
N GLU A 707 6.37 66.59 -22.09
CA GLU A 707 5.35 66.24 -23.10
C GLU A 707 4.57 64.98 -22.68
N GLN A 708 5.24 63.91 -22.25
CA GLN A 708 4.59 62.68 -21.78
C GLN A 708 3.78 62.83 -20.48
N CYS A 709 4.00 63.92 -19.75
CA CYS A 709 3.21 64.31 -18.58
C CYS A 709 2.09 65.31 -18.92
N GLY A 710 1.83 65.61 -20.19
CA GLY A 710 0.73 66.47 -20.62
C GLY A 710 1.00 67.97 -20.49
N TYR A 711 2.26 68.40 -20.50
CA TYR A 711 2.62 69.82 -20.54
C TYR A 711 2.92 70.29 -21.97
N HIS A 712 2.19 71.31 -22.45
CA HIS A 712 2.46 71.93 -23.75
C HIS A 712 3.73 72.79 -23.75
N GLU A 713 4.12 73.33 -22.60
CA GLU A 713 5.33 74.16 -22.47
C GLU A 713 6.30 73.58 -21.42
N PRO A 714 7.50 73.11 -21.82
CA PRO A 714 8.49 72.55 -20.90
C PRO A 714 8.94 73.51 -19.78
N SER A 715 8.93 74.81 -20.05
CA SER A 715 9.23 75.86 -19.06
C SER A 715 8.29 75.80 -17.85
N HIS A 716 7.01 75.54 -18.11
CA HIS A 716 5.98 75.46 -17.09
C HIS A 716 6.13 74.20 -16.23
N PHE A 717 6.43 73.06 -16.86
CA PHE A 717 6.78 71.82 -16.18
C PHE A 717 8.00 72.00 -15.25
N MET A 718 9.10 72.57 -15.74
CA MET A 718 10.32 72.74 -14.95
C MET A 718 10.11 73.60 -13.70
N ARG A 719 9.29 74.66 -13.81
CA ARG A 719 8.91 75.49 -12.65
C ARG A 719 8.11 74.67 -11.64
N GLN A 720 7.03 74.03 -12.08
CA GLN A 720 6.17 73.24 -11.18
C GLN A 720 6.92 72.07 -10.53
N PHE A 721 7.75 71.35 -11.27
CA PHE A 721 8.53 70.25 -10.72
C PHE A 721 9.49 70.74 -9.63
N ARG A 722 10.20 71.84 -9.87
CA ARG A 722 11.09 72.43 -8.87
C ARG A 722 10.32 72.90 -7.64
N ASP A 723 9.17 73.53 -7.83
CA ASP A 723 8.36 74.06 -6.72
C ASP A 723 7.79 72.93 -5.84
N ARG A 724 7.45 71.77 -6.42
CA ARG A 724 6.89 70.61 -5.68
C ARG A 724 7.93 69.67 -5.10
N VAL A 725 9.03 69.45 -5.82
CA VAL A 725 10.05 68.46 -5.45
C VAL A 725 11.23 69.12 -4.72
N GLY A 726 11.36 70.45 -4.79
CA GLY A 726 12.44 71.22 -4.16
C GLY A 726 13.76 71.21 -4.95
N MET A 727 13.82 70.50 -6.08
CA MET A 727 15.01 70.41 -6.94
C MET A 727 14.63 70.30 -8.43
N THR A 728 15.58 70.53 -9.32
CA THR A 728 15.33 70.42 -10.77
C THR A 728 15.12 68.96 -11.17
N ALA A 729 14.33 68.71 -12.24
CA ALA A 729 14.09 67.37 -12.77
C ALA A 729 15.39 66.60 -13.09
N MET A 730 16.38 67.30 -13.67
CA MET A 730 17.72 66.74 -13.93
C MET A 730 18.49 66.44 -12.63
N GLY A 731 18.36 67.30 -11.60
CA GLY A 731 18.94 67.06 -10.28
C GLY A 731 18.31 65.85 -9.59
N TYR A 732 16.99 65.68 -9.71
CA TYR A 732 16.25 64.54 -9.19
C TYR A 732 16.72 63.23 -9.83
N ARG A 733 16.85 63.19 -11.16
CA ARG A 733 17.42 62.06 -11.90
C ARG A 733 18.82 61.71 -11.40
N LYS A 734 19.75 62.66 -11.38
CA LYS A 734 21.13 62.42 -10.94
C LYS A 734 21.25 61.90 -9.50
N THR A 735 20.36 62.35 -8.62
CA THR A 735 20.40 61.99 -7.19
C THR A 735 19.83 60.60 -6.93
N ASN A 736 18.87 60.14 -7.74
CA ASN A 736 18.11 58.92 -7.49
C ASN A 736 18.35 57.79 -8.52
N SER A 737 19.09 58.03 -9.61
CA SER A 737 19.46 57.00 -10.61
C SER A 737 20.70 56.18 -10.23
N LYS A 738 20.84 55.76 -8.97
CA LYS A 738 21.92 54.85 -8.54
C LYS A 738 21.47 53.40 -8.51
#